data_AF-A0A957Q7R6-F1
#
_entry.id   AF-A0A957Q7R6-F1
#
_cell.length_a   1.000
_cell.length_b   1.000
_cell.length_c   1.000
_cell.angle_alpha   90.00
_cell.angle_beta   90.00
_cell.angle_gamma   90.00
#
_symmetry.space_group_name_H-M   'P 1'
#
loop_
_entity.id
_entity.type
_entity.pdbx_description
1 polymer ?
#
loop_
_entity_poly.entity_id
_entity_poly.type
_entity_poly.pdbx_seq_one_letter_code
_entity_poly.pdbx_strand_id
1 'polypeptide(L)'
;MKRSPWRMPYRWSATVGLLVLFLVGGIIAVQAQGQTCRDVGNITICGDQFDETTANGGGFRLVGNVRIGPKGSAPVVQVRNTGSIFDGSVLAENITQPSYFHFNQSDPNTGTTDFIIGELFFINDPTGLGLVRTFVFDHPPAGGEVTAGRLFVDPAAGRIFLPAEGAVPIFTQRNVKRNQAYQLAFITRLGAETFFKDGGSVNELTKVNGEFDLFTKKFKATVPIALKIGDNAENPNLEITLRAEWSENGALTTATIDAFKTRLAGLLMDVSGIVVKGKTGSEPAEFEAATVKVLKADNPNVPNLDTTDAGLIFAFTKLKYKQGEFSIGGVEVPIKDWEFGSAFKTINQTLGIVSEAGVQSLQVKATMQFGSGSDADKLPVTLKIGRAQDNSGAFRPVFQAGLTNFSPKLGAMKFKLQNALFVGDAAQDFWGLKATNVDLQWPPHLGGKTAAGVGDFQLGIGNGKNIKFKLGNGTVGLPEFENNVFRANLQATVGVVQETIVMTGTGTFAIKLLGNQNSAGVVGQALLRYNRNVTIDPPTVVAASPTALRCRDPLGRFIPCPSTTNPPPPPPTGLQPLELKLAGFEIKVAGFKFSVVNPTGLADGGFAVDTATLSLPTGLSIQNNPSGGLAVQGLVVKGNGQISIQGGGFELPPVSVGSLQLVALRGNFVRLDNGNYEFQAGGKLPMPGAETNGGITLNVAIRTTNTGSFAGMGVNVAVFSPPLPPIPLGGTGFNLTRVQGSFDINNGTSTISLGVTAASQFGIPLGSLGTLPLATTDGNITAQFNPFLFSGNVS
;
A
#
# COMPACT_ATOMS: atom_id res chain seq x y z
N MET A 1 75.81 68.03 -76.79
CA MET A 1 77.01 68.68 -76.21
C MET A 1 76.83 68.77 -74.68
N LYS A 2 77.94 68.58 -73.94
CA LYS A 2 78.12 68.56 -72.45
C LYS A 2 77.65 67.25 -71.77
N ARG A 3 78.48 66.20 -71.79
CA ARG A 3 79.61 65.81 -70.89
C ARG A 3 79.16 65.23 -69.54
N SER A 4 79.44 63.94 -69.34
CA SER A 4 79.52 63.26 -68.04
C SER A 4 80.65 63.85 -67.18
N PRO A 5 80.84 63.48 -65.88
CA PRO A 5 81.57 62.23 -65.61
C PRO A 5 81.33 61.51 -64.25
N TRP A 6 81.98 60.34 -64.13
CA TRP A 6 82.44 59.58 -62.95
C TRP A 6 81.62 58.43 -62.35
N ARG A 7 82.16 57.23 -62.59
CA ARG A 7 82.07 56.00 -61.79
C ARG A 7 83.03 56.06 -60.61
N MET A 8 82.65 55.55 -59.43
CA MET A 8 83.48 54.79 -58.47
C MET A 8 82.63 54.27 -57.27
N PRO A 9 83.08 53.34 -56.41
CA PRO A 9 82.74 51.91 -56.52
C PRO A 9 81.92 51.32 -55.35
N TYR A 10 81.03 50.39 -55.69
CA TYR A 10 80.18 49.56 -54.84
C TYR A 10 80.95 48.41 -54.14
N ARG A 11 81.88 48.72 -53.23
CA ARG A 11 82.61 47.66 -52.47
C ARG A 11 82.68 47.83 -50.95
N TRP A 12 82.14 48.91 -50.40
CA TRP A 12 82.17 49.15 -48.95
C TRP A 12 80.82 48.96 -48.23
N SER A 13 79.70 48.90 -48.97
CA SER A 13 78.36 48.77 -48.38
C SER A 13 78.00 47.35 -47.94
N ALA A 14 78.59 46.32 -48.55
CA ALA A 14 78.36 44.92 -48.15
C ALA A 14 79.11 44.54 -46.88
N THR A 15 80.33 45.06 -46.69
CA THR A 15 81.17 44.74 -45.52
C THR A 15 80.70 45.45 -44.26
N VAL A 16 80.20 46.69 -44.39
CA VAL A 16 79.59 47.42 -43.26
C VAL A 16 78.23 46.83 -42.87
N GLY A 17 77.43 46.37 -43.85
CA GLY A 17 76.17 45.67 -43.59
C GLY A 17 76.36 44.34 -42.86
N LEU A 18 77.38 43.56 -43.22
CA LEU A 18 77.69 42.30 -42.53
C LEU A 18 78.28 42.53 -41.13
N LEU A 19 79.10 43.57 -40.94
CA LEU A 19 79.67 43.90 -39.63
C LEU A 19 78.58 44.41 -38.65
N VAL A 20 77.58 45.14 -39.14
CA VAL A 20 76.42 45.56 -38.33
C VAL A 20 75.50 44.37 -38.00
N LEU A 21 75.35 43.38 -38.89
CA LEU A 21 74.64 42.14 -38.57
C LEU A 21 75.38 41.25 -37.56
N PHE A 22 76.72 41.24 -37.56
CA PHE A 22 77.53 40.57 -36.52
C PHE A 22 77.59 41.35 -35.20
N LEU A 23 77.56 42.69 -35.22
CA LEU A 23 77.55 43.53 -34.02
C LEU A 23 76.17 43.61 -33.36
N VAL A 24 75.08 43.53 -34.11
CA VAL A 24 73.70 43.44 -33.57
C VAL A 24 73.35 41.98 -33.21
N GLY A 25 73.88 41.00 -33.94
CA GLY A 25 73.73 39.57 -33.61
C GLY A 25 74.58 39.08 -32.42
N GLY A 26 75.64 39.82 -32.05
CA GLY A 26 76.59 39.43 -31.00
C GLY A 26 76.26 39.90 -29.57
N ILE A 27 75.26 40.77 -29.36
CA ILE A 27 74.97 41.37 -28.04
C ILE A 27 73.67 40.84 -27.41
N ILE A 28 72.91 39.97 -28.09
CA ILE A 28 71.79 39.25 -27.49
C ILE A 28 72.03 37.73 -27.58
N ALA A 29 73.21 37.29 -27.13
CA ALA A 29 73.29 35.96 -26.53
C ALA A 29 72.68 36.08 -25.13
N VAL A 30 71.36 36.01 -25.03
CA VAL A 30 70.72 35.61 -23.78
C VAL A 30 71.29 34.22 -23.51
N GLN A 31 72.26 34.12 -22.60
CA GLN A 31 72.61 32.85 -22.01
C GLN A 31 71.34 32.34 -21.34
N ALA A 32 70.63 31.45 -22.02
CA ALA A 32 69.70 30.55 -21.35
C ALA A 32 70.58 29.69 -20.44
N GLN A 33 70.84 30.19 -19.22
CA GLN A 33 71.36 29.36 -18.15
C GLN A 33 70.36 28.21 -18.00
N GLY A 34 70.79 27.00 -18.37
CA GLY A 34 69.96 25.81 -18.21
C GLY A 34 69.61 25.65 -16.74
N GLN A 35 68.40 25.18 -16.46
CA GLN A 35 67.97 24.93 -15.08
C GLN A 35 68.91 23.92 -14.41
N THR A 36 69.29 24.21 -13.17
CA THR A 36 70.06 23.28 -12.34
C THR A 36 69.11 22.29 -11.68
N CYS A 37 69.36 20.99 -11.87
CA CYS A 37 68.54 19.91 -11.30
C CYS A 37 69.26 19.16 -10.18
N ARG A 38 68.50 18.66 -9.22
CA ARG A 38 68.94 17.80 -8.11
C ARG A 38 67.92 16.71 -7.85
N ASP A 39 68.41 15.52 -7.52
CA ASP A 39 67.58 14.42 -7.05
C ASP A 39 67.54 14.44 -5.53
N VAL A 40 66.34 14.32 -4.96
CA VAL A 40 66.11 14.15 -3.52
C VAL A 40 65.16 12.97 -3.36
N GLY A 41 65.62 11.89 -2.73
CA GLY A 41 64.84 10.65 -2.63
C GLY A 41 64.40 10.14 -4.01
N ASN A 42 63.09 10.05 -4.21
CA ASN A 42 62.46 9.55 -5.43
C ASN A 42 61.95 10.66 -6.38
N ILE A 43 62.35 11.91 -6.16
CA ILE A 43 61.95 13.05 -6.99
C ILE A 43 63.18 13.78 -7.56
N THR A 44 62.99 14.44 -8.71
CA THR A 44 63.94 15.38 -9.31
C THR A 44 63.33 16.78 -9.26
N ILE A 45 64.12 17.75 -8.77
CA ILE A 45 63.75 19.16 -8.70
C ILE A 45 64.74 19.96 -9.54
N CYS A 46 64.24 20.84 -10.40
CA CYS A 46 65.03 21.77 -11.21
C CYS A 46 64.66 23.22 -10.87
N GLY A 47 65.63 24.13 -10.88
CA GLY A 47 65.40 25.58 -10.71
C GLY A 47 66.44 26.39 -11.48
N ASP A 48 66.22 27.69 -11.61
CA ASP A 48 67.09 28.58 -12.38
C ASP A 48 68.40 28.89 -11.63
N GLN A 49 68.32 29.03 -10.31
CA GLN A 49 69.44 29.30 -9.42
C GLN A 49 69.59 28.19 -8.38
N PHE A 50 70.84 27.89 -8.03
CA PHE A 50 71.20 26.91 -7.01
C PHE A 50 72.04 27.59 -5.94
N ASP A 51 71.53 27.62 -4.71
CA ASP A 51 72.22 28.18 -3.56
C ASP A 51 72.48 27.04 -2.56
N GLU A 52 73.75 26.84 -2.18
CA GLU A 52 74.06 26.02 -1.02
C GLU A 52 73.72 26.79 0.26
N THR A 53 73.10 26.11 1.21
CA THR A 53 72.77 26.71 2.51
C THR A 53 73.62 26.06 3.59
N THR A 54 74.15 26.87 4.50
CA THR A 54 74.82 26.40 5.71
C THR A 54 73.86 26.28 6.90
N ALA A 55 72.60 26.70 6.73
CA ALA A 55 71.57 26.58 7.76
C ALA A 55 71.16 25.12 7.98
N ASN A 56 70.70 24.79 9.20
CA ASN A 56 70.10 23.50 9.55
C ASN A 56 70.93 22.26 9.13
N GLY A 57 72.23 22.28 9.42
CA GLY A 57 73.14 21.18 9.09
C GLY A 57 73.56 21.11 7.62
N GLY A 58 73.26 22.15 6.84
CA GLY A 58 73.58 22.23 5.42
C GLY A 58 72.39 21.86 4.53
N GLY A 59 72.60 21.92 3.22
CA GLY A 59 71.60 21.52 2.22
C GLY A 59 71.68 22.40 0.98
N PHE A 60 70.55 22.58 0.29
CA PHE A 60 70.47 23.48 -0.85
C PHE A 60 69.09 24.10 -1.01
N ARG A 61 69.06 25.19 -1.76
CA ARG A 61 67.87 25.89 -2.20
C ARG A 61 67.91 26.00 -3.72
N LEU A 62 66.79 25.69 -4.36
CA LEU A 62 66.57 25.95 -5.79
C LEU A 62 65.58 27.10 -5.91
N VAL A 63 65.92 28.11 -6.71
CA VAL A 63 65.13 29.35 -6.86
C VAL A 63 64.85 29.61 -8.34
N GLY A 64 63.66 30.13 -8.64
CA GLY A 64 63.27 30.53 -10.00
C GLY A 64 62.79 29.33 -10.84
N ASN A 65 61.61 29.47 -11.44
CA ASN A 65 60.96 28.46 -12.29
C ASN A 65 61.10 27.00 -11.79
N VAL A 66 60.86 26.78 -10.50
CA VAL A 66 61.07 25.46 -9.89
C VAL A 66 60.13 24.43 -10.51
N ARG A 67 60.67 23.30 -10.97
CA ARG A 67 59.95 22.18 -11.60
C ARG A 67 60.26 20.89 -10.86
N ILE A 68 59.23 20.10 -10.59
CA ILE A 68 59.33 18.89 -9.76
C ILE A 68 58.64 17.72 -10.46
N GLY A 69 59.29 16.55 -10.48
CA GLY A 69 58.68 15.31 -10.94
C GLY A 69 59.34 14.07 -10.35
N PRO A 70 58.82 12.87 -10.67
CA PRO A 70 59.46 11.62 -10.29
C PRO A 70 60.88 11.53 -10.84
N LYS A 71 61.78 10.91 -10.08
CA LYS A 71 63.17 10.72 -10.47
C LYS A 71 63.26 10.01 -11.83
N GLY A 72 64.04 10.57 -12.74
CA GLY A 72 64.24 10.04 -14.09
C GLY A 72 63.04 10.21 -15.04
N SER A 73 62.02 10.97 -14.64
CA SER A 73 60.84 11.28 -15.47
C SER A 73 60.76 12.77 -15.78
N ALA A 74 59.90 13.14 -16.74
CA ALA A 74 59.59 14.53 -17.00
C ALA A 74 58.96 15.19 -15.75
N PRO A 75 59.22 16.49 -15.50
CA PRO A 75 58.60 17.21 -14.40
C PRO A 75 57.08 17.28 -14.58
N VAL A 76 56.36 17.21 -13.47
CA VAL A 76 54.88 17.15 -13.42
C VAL A 76 54.31 18.47 -12.90
N VAL A 77 54.95 19.03 -11.87
CA VAL A 77 54.53 20.25 -11.18
C VAL A 77 55.52 21.36 -11.45
N GLN A 78 55.01 22.58 -11.65
CA GLN A 78 55.82 23.79 -11.65
C GLN A 78 55.35 24.72 -10.53
N VAL A 79 56.32 25.46 -9.98
CA VAL A 79 56.13 26.43 -8.92
C VAL A 79 56.34 27.84 -9.50
N ARG A 80 55.38 28.73 -9.27
CA ARG A 80 55.40 30.15 -9.70
C ARG A 80 55.46 31.11 -8.51
N ASN A 81 55.76 32.37 -8.81
CA ASN A 81 55.75 33.46 -7.83
C ASN A 81 54.37 33.58 -7.17
N THR A 82 54.36 33.85 -5.86
CA THR A 82 53.13 34.07 -5.09
C THR A 82 52.70 35.54 -5.07
N GLY A 83 53.07 36.34 -6.08
CA GLY A 83 52.84 37.79 -6.09
C GLY A 83 53.73 38.57 -5.11
N SER A 84 53.98 39.85 -5.41
CA SER A 84 54.95 40.69 -4.70
C SER A 84 54.35 41.72 -3.75
N ILE A 85 53.02 41.75 -3.61
CA ILE A 85 52.31 42.77 -2.81
C ILE A 85 51.39 42.09 -1.81
N PHE A 86 51.48 42.50 -0.54
CA PHE A 86 50.57 42.11 0.53
C PHE A 86 50.22 43.36 1.36
N ASP A 87 48.92 43.64 1.49
CA ASP A 87 48.39 44.81 2.22
C ASP A 87 49.08 46.14 1.87
N GLY A 88 49.30 46.38 0.57
CA GLY A 88 49.98 47.57 0.05
C GLY A 88 51.51 47.60 0.21
N SER A 89 52.10 46.62 0.93
CA SER A 89 53.54 46.50 1.12
C SER A 89 54.18 45.55 0.11
N VAL A 90 55.36 45.90 -0.38
CA VAL A 90 56.16 45.02 -1.25
C VAL A 90 56.80 43.94 -0.39
N LEU A 91 56.47 42.69 -0.68
CA LEU A 91 57.04 41.53 -0.02
C LEU A 91 58.47 41.27 -0.52
N ALA A 92 59.34 40.82 0.38
CA ALA A 92 60.71 40.45 0.02
C ALA A 92 60.75 39.31 -1.01
N GLU A 93 61.74 39.32 -1.89
CA GLU A 93 61.86 38.32 -2.96
C GLU A 93 62.03 36.90 -2.41
N ASN A 94 62.69 36.73 -1.27
CA ASN A 94 62.93 35.43 -0.64
C ASN A 94 61.65 34.71 -0.17
N ILE A 95 60.53 35.43 -0.02
CA ILE A 95 59.23 34.86 0.38
C ILE A 95 58.20 34.84 -0.75
N THR A 96 58.54 35.41 -1.91
CA THR A 96 57.64 35.51 -3.07
C THR A 96 58.12 34.75 -4.29
N GLN A 97 59.42 34.52 -4.42
CA GLN A 97 60.02 33.74 -5.49
C GLN A 97 59.83 32.23 -5.26
N PRO A 98 59.49 31.46 -6.32
CA PRO A 98 59.33 30.02 -6.25
C PRO A 98 60.65 29.41 -5.79
N SER A 99 60.58 28.73 -4.66
CA SER A 99 61.75 28.18 -4.00
C SER A 99 61.44 26.78 -3.50
N TYR A 100 62.37 25.85 -3.73
CA TYR A 100 62.42 24.56 -3.04
C TYR A 100 63.60 24.56 -2.08
N PHE A 101 63.36 24.06 -0.87
CA PHE A 101 64.36 23.95 0.18
C PHE A 101 64.55 22.48 0.52
N HIS A 102 65.82 22.06 0.58
CA HIS A 102 66.25 20.79 1.12
C HIS A 102 67.30 21.04 2.20
N PHE A 103 67.05 20.57 3.42
CA PHE A 103 67.97 20.65 4.54
C PHE A 103 68.40 19.26 5.01
N ASN A 104 69.64 19.14 5.46
CA ASN A 104 70.17 17.88 6.01
C ASN A 104 69.55 17.54 7.38
N GLN A 105 69.04 18.54 8.09
CA GLN A 105 68.29 18.39 9.34
C GLN A 105 66.96 19.14 9.23
N SER A 106 65.94 18.67 9.95
CA SER A 106 64.64 19.33 9.95
C SER A 106 64.77 20.79 10.34
N ASP A 107 64.21 21.70 9.54
CA ASP A 107 64.21 23.12 9.87
C ASP A 107 63.39 23.34 11.15
N PRO A 108 63.93 24.00 12.20
CA PRO A 108 63.22 24.20 13.46
C PRO A 108 61.88 24.93 13.30
N ASN A 109 61.73 25.73 12.23
CA ASN A 109 60.49 26.47 11.99
C ASN A 109 59.44 25.63 11.24
N THR A 110 59.82 24.69 10.37
CA THR A 110 58.85 23.80 9.68
C THR A 110 58.69 22.42 10.28
N GLY A 111 59.67 21.92 11.02
CA GLY A 111 59.73 20.50 11.40
C GLY A 111 59.92 19.54 10.22
N THR A 112 60.29 20.02 9.03
CA THR A 112 60.61 19.19 7.86
C THR A 112 61.95 19.57 7.24
N THR A 113 62.56 18.62 6.55
CA THR A 113 63.76 18.81 5.72
C THR A 113 63.42 19.40 4.36
N ASP A 114 62.20 19.19 3.87
CA ASP A 114 61.81 19.47 2.49
C ASP A 114 60.50 20.25 2.38
N PHE A 115 60.55 21.43 1.78
CA PHE A 115 59.36 22.25 1.54
C PHE A 115 59.51 23.23 0.37
N ILE A 116 58.37 23.76 -0.08
CA ILE A 116 58.24 24.69 -1.19
C ILE A 116 57.56 25.98 -0.72
N ILE A 117 58.02 27.11 -1.27
CA ILE A 117 57.32 28.39 -1.25
C ILE A 117 56.95 28.72 -2.68
N GLY A 118 55.68 29.01 -2.96
CA GLY A 118 55.19 29.23 -4.31
C GLY A 118 53.73 28.88 -4.56
N GLU A 119 53.29 29.16 -5.79
CA GLU A 119 52.03 28.68 -6.36
C GLU A 119 52.27 27.44 -7.20
N LEU A 120 51.56 26.34 -6.91
CA LEU A 120 51.68 25.06 -7.60
C LEU A 120 50.58 24.87 -8.64
N PHE A 121 51.01 24.43 -9.82
CA PHE A 121 50.14 24.03 -10.92
C PHE A 121 50.82 22.88 -11.68
N PHE A 122 50.03 22.14 -12.46
CA PHE A 122 50.58 21.14 -13.35
C PHE A 122 51.17 21.79 -14.59
N ILE A 123 52.34 21.31 -15.04
CA ILE A 123 53.01 21.82 -16.24
C ILE A 123 52.13 21.64 -17.49
N ASN A 124 51.38 20.55 -17.54
CA ASN A 124 50.52 20.21 -18.67
C ASN A 124 49.10 20.80 -18.56
N ASP A 125 48.82 21.62 -17.54
CA ASP A 125 47.53 22.30 -17.41
C ASP A 125 47.44 23.49 -18.38
N PRO A 126 46.60 23.43 -19.43
CA PRO A 126 46.51 24.49 -20.43
C PRO A 126 45.90 25.78 -19.88
N THR A 127 45.22 25.73 -18.73
CA THR A 127 44.65 26.93 -18.09
C THR A 127 45.73 27.76 -17.39
N GLY A 128 46.85 27.13 -17.02
CA GLY A 128 47.92 27.75 -16.24
C GLY A 128 47.50 28.22 -14.84
N LEU A 129 46.34 27.78 -14.33
CA LEU A 129 45.81 28.17 -13.03
C LEU A 129 46.41 27.32 -11.90
N GLY A 130 46.79 27.96 -10.80
CA GLY A 130 47.22 27.30 -9.57
C GLY A 130 46.11 26.45 -8.94
N LEU A 131 46.52 25.41 -8.22
CA LEU A 131 45.64 24.61 -7.37
C LEU A 131 45.85 24.98 -5.89
N VAL A 132 47.10 25.14 -5.47
CA VAL A 132 47.46 25.54 -4.10
C VAL A 132 48.59 26.56 -4.16
N ARG A 133 48.48 27.64 -3.39
CA ARG A 133 49.50 28.67 -3.28
C ARG A 133 49.85 28.90 -1.82
N THR A 134 51.15 29.04 -1.52
CA THR A 134 51.57 29.57 -0.23
C THR A 134 51.19 31.05 -0.14
N PHE A 135 50.59 31.44 0.98
CA PHE A 135 50.19 32.81 1.25
C PHE A 135 51.06 33.40 2.35
N VAL A 136 51.04 34.73 2.47
CA VAL A 136 51.79 35.45 3.48
C VAL A 136 50.81 35.99 4.51
N PHE A 137 51.21 35.97 5.78
CA PHE A 137 50.43 36.55 6.86
C PHE A 137 51.28 37.50 7.69
N ASP A 138 50.65 38.58 8.15
CA ASP A 138 51.27 39.57 9.03
C ASP A 138 51.19 39.11 10.49
N HIS A 139 52.18 39.51 11.28
CA HIS A 139 52.19 39.25 12.71
C HIS A 139 51.56 40.44 13.46
N PRO A 140 50.80 40.19 14.54
CA PRO A 140 50.48 41.25 15.48
C PRO A 140 51.72 41.64 16.33
N PRO A 141 52.03 42.94 16.51
CA PRO A 141 51.43 44.11 15.87
C PRO A 141 51.89 44.25 14.41
N ALA A 142 50.96 44.67 13.55
CA ALA A 142 51.16 44.78 12.11
C ALA A 142 52.43 45.57 11.74
N GLY A 143 53.24 45.05 10.81
CA GLY A 143 54.35 45.78 10.16
C GLY A 143 55.78 45.43 10.58
N GLY A 144 56.04 44.34 11.31
CA GLY A 144 57.40 43.97 11.75
C GLY A 144 58.07 42.81 11.00
N GLU A 145 57.31 41.77 10.66
CA GLU A 145 57.78 40.56 9.97
C GLU A 145 56.58 39.93 9.25
N VAL A 146 56.81 39.35 8.08
CA VAL A 146 55.81 38.58 7.34
C VAL A 146 56.33 37.17 7.16
N THR A 147 55.50 36.18 7.48
CA THR A 147 55.86 34.76 7.31
C THR A 147 55.11 34.18 6.13
N ALA A 148 55.84 33.57 5.18
CA ALA A 148 55.24 32.80 4.11
C ALA A 148 54.85 31.39 4.59
N GLY A 149 53.69 30.92 4.16
CA GLY A 149 53.33 29.52 4.26
C GLY A 149 54.27 28.62 3.47
N ARG A 150 54.27 27.35 3.82
CA ARG A 150 55.21 26.37 3.27
C ARG A 150 54.47 25.08 2.92
N LEU A 151 54.63 24.60 1.68
CA LEU A 151 54.07 23.34 1.23
C LEU A 151 55.08 22.23 1.46
N PHE A 152 54.66 21.14 2.07
CA PHE A 152 55.56 20.09 2.51
C PHE A 152 55.80 19.14 1.35
N VAL A 153 57.04 18.69 1.23
CA VAL A 153 57.41 17.70 0.21
C VAL A 153 57.81 16.43 0.96
N ASP A 154 57.26 15.30 0.53
CA ASP A 154 57.74 13.97 0.91
C ASP A 154 58.48 13.40 -0.31
N PRO A 155 59.81 13.51 -0.36
CA PRO A 155 60.61 13.03 -1.49
C PRO A 155 60.58 11.51 -1.63
N ALA A 156 60.32 10.77 -0.55
CA ALA A 156 60.25 9.31 -0.57
C ALA A 156 58.92 8.83 -1.16
N ALA A 157 57.81 9.40 -0.73
CA ALA A 157 56.48 9.10 -1.26
C ALA A 157 56.15 9.82 -2.57
N GLY A 158 56.98 10.78 -2.99
CA GLY A 158 56.77 11.59 -4.20
C GLY A 158 55.53 12.47 -4.10
N ARG A 159 55.34 13.14 -2.96
CA ARG A 159 54.15 13.93 -2.67
C ARG A 159 54.48 15.36 -2.31
N ILE A 160 53.59 16.28 -2.68
CA ILE A 160 53.60 17.65 -2.20
C ILE A 160 52.25 17.92 -1.54
N PHE A 161 52.23 18.29 -0.27
CA PHE A 161 50.98 18.32 0.51
C PHE A 161 50.89 19.50 1.49
N LEU A 162 49.66 19.77 1.89
CA LEU A 162 49.34 20.65 3.01
C LEU A 162 49.42 19.83 4.32
N PRO A 163 50.31 20.15 5.27
CA PRO A 163 50.44 19.38 6.51
C PRO A 163 49.13 19.43 7.32
N ALA A 164 48.84 18.39 8.10
CA ALA A 164 47.65 18.36 8.96
C ALA A 164 47.72 19.43 10.05
N GLU A 165 46.56 19.83 10.59
CA GLU A 165 46.49 20.78 11.71
C GLU A 165 47.31 20.27 12.90
N GLY A 166 48.14 21.13 13.48
CA GLY A 166 49.01 20.80 14.61
C GLY A 166 50.26 19.96 14.28
N ALA A 167 50.44 19.52 13.03
CA ALA A 167 51.56 18.63 12.68
C ALA A 167 52.94 19.32 12.61
N VAL A 168 53.00 20.66 12.55
CA VAL A 168 54.24 21.40 12.25
C VAL A 168 54.39 22.67 13.10
N PRO A 169 55.63 23.15 13.35
CA PRO A 169 55.89 24.26 14.27
C PRO A 169 55.30 25.60 13.81
N ILE A 170 55.13 25.85 12.51
CA ILE A 170 54.47 27.06 12.00
C ILE A 170 53.09 27.28 12.64
N PHE A 171 52.33 26.21 12.86
CA PHE A 171 51.00 26.30 13.51
C PHE A 171 51.10 26.53 15.01
N THR A 172 52.21 26.11 15.64
CA THR A 172 52.49 26.37 17.06
C THR A 172 53.05 27.78 17.30
N GLN A 173 53.73 28.35 16.31
CA GLN A 173 54.26 29.70 16.40
C GLN A 173 53.11 30.71 16.27
N ARG A 174 52.95 31.54 17.31
CA ARG A 174 52.07 32.73 17.31
C ARG A 174 50.59 32.45 16.95
N ASN A 175 50.08 31.23 17.21
CA ASN A 175 48.69 30.81 17.01
C ASN A 175 48.15 30.99 15.57
N VAL A 176 49.00 30.75 14.56
CA VAL A 176 48.62 30.88 13.15
C VAL A 176 47.69 29.74 12.74
N LYS A 177 46.54 30.08 12.15
CA LYS A 177 45.64 29.06 11.59
C LYS A 177 46.18 28.58 10.25
N ARG A 178 46.11 27.26 10.04
CA ARG A 178 46.72 26.57 8.90
C ARG A 178 46.53 27.27 7.56
N ASN A 179 45.30 27.59 7.21
CA ASN A 179 44.91 28.18 5.94
C ASN A 179 45.10 29.71 5.86
N GLN A 180 45.51 30.41 6.93
CA GLN A 180 46.02 31.79 6.78
C GLN A 180 47.35 31.79 6.02
N ALA A 181 48.07 30.66 6.04
CA ALA A 181 49.33 30.47 5.35
C ALA A 181 49.16 29.93 3.91
N TYR A 182 47.93 29.64 3.44
CA TYR A 182 47.69 29.05 2.13
C TYR A 182 46.46 29.64 1.44
N GLN A 183 46.56 29.86 0.12
CA GLN A 183 45.42 30.11 -0.74
C GLN A 183 45.03 28.82 -1.48
N LEU A 184 43.82 28.34 -1.23
CA LEU A 184 43.30 27.07 -1.74
C LEU A 184 42.55 27.27 -3.07
N ALA A 185 43.28 27.70 -4.11
CA ALA A 185 42.71 28.09 -5.40
C ALA A 185 41.85 27.01 -6.09
N PHE A 186 42.09 25.73 -5.80
CA PHE A 186 41.27 24.63 -6.30
C PHE A 186 39.80 24.71 -5.85
N ILE A 187 39.50 25.33 -4.69
CA ILE A 187 38.13 25.52 -4.20
C ILE A 187 37.38 26.50 -5.12
N THR A 188 38.01 27.63 -5.42
CA THR A 188 37.52 28.62 -6.38
C THR A 188 37.37 28.01 -7.76
N ARG A 189 38.38 27.25 -8.22
CA ARG A 189 38.37 26.57 -9.52
C ARG A 189 37.23 25.56 -9.67
N LEU A 190 36.81 24.93 -8.57
CA LEU A 190 35.65 24.03 -8.53
C LEU A 190 34.31 24.80 -8.45
N GLY A 191 34.32 26.06 -8.03
CA GLY A 191 33.12 26.84 -7.71
C GLY A 191 32.52 26.48 -6.33
N ALA A 192 33.28 25.78 -5.48
CA ALA A 192 32.79 25.21 -4.22
C ALA A 192 32.76 26.21 -3.06
N GLU A 193 33.23 27.45 -3.24
CA GLU A 193 33.15 28.51 -2.22
C GLU A 193 31.71 28.75 -1.75
N THR A 194 30.74 28.61 -2.68
CA THR A 194 29.31 28.75 -2.39
C THR A 194 28.73 27.64 -1.52
N PHE A 195 29.48 26.55 -1.30
CA PHE A 195 29.08 25.48 -0.39
C PHE A 195 29.35 25.85 1.07
N PHE A 196 30.33 26.71 1.34
CA PHE A 196 30.70 27.09 2.70
C PHE A 196 29.72 28.08 3.31
N LYS A 197 29.34 27.83 4.57
CA LYS A 197 28.36 28.62 5.31
C LYS A 197 28.77 30.09 5.39
N ASP A 198 30.02 30.34 5.79
CA ASP A 198 30.57 31.69 5.95
C ASP A 198 31.37 32.14 4.73
N GLY A 199 31.12 31.53 3.56
CA GLY A 199 31.82 31.85 2.31
C GLY A 199 33.27 31.39 2.28
N GLY A 200 33.65 30.41 3.10
CA GLY A 200 35.00 29.87 3.17
C GLY A 200 35.85 30.66 4.14
N SER A 201 35.31 30.94 5.33
CA SER A 201 36.05 31.66 6.36
C SER A 201 37.32 30.92 6.76
N VAL A 202 38.26 31.63 7.40
CA VAL A 202 39.51 31.02 7.82
C VAL A 202 39.27 29.76 8.67
N ASN A 203 38.23 29.76 9.51
CA ASN A 203 37.91 28.62 10.38
C ASN A 203 37.40 27.39 9.60
N GLU A 204 36.57 27.59 8.57
CA GLU A 204 36.01 26.46 7.80
C GLU A 204 37.09 25.77 6.97
N LEU A 205 38.08 26.53 6.51
CA LEU A 205 39.14 26.05 5.63
C LEU A 205 40.31 25.37 6.37
N THR A 206 40.38 25.41 7.71
CA THR A 206 41.50 24.80 8.46
C THR A 206 41.59 23.28 8.24
N LYS A 207 40.45 22.61 8.05
CA LYS A 207 40.36 21.16 7.87
C LYS A 207 40.65 20.70 6.44
N VAL A 208 40.86 21.63 5.50
CA VAL A 208 40.98 21.31 4.07
C VAL A 208 42.35 20.78 3.73
N ASN A 209 42.40 19.60 3.11
CA ASN A 209 43.63 18.93 2.70
C ASN A 209 43.78 18.95 1.18
N GLY A 210 45.02 19.04 0.72
CA GLY A 210 45.40 19.01 -0.68
C GLY A 210 46.77 18.34 -0.84
N GLU A 211 46.89 17.46 -1.82
CA GLU A 211 48.10 16.68 -2.10
C GLU A 211 48.28 16.52 -3.60
N PHE A 212 49.48 16.84 -4.10
CA PHE A 212 49.98 16.40 -5.40
C PHE A 212 50.69 15.06 -5.21
N ASP A 213 50.23 14.05 -5.94
CA ASP A 213 50.90 12.78 -6.10
C ASP A 213 51.65 12.81 -7.44
N LEU A 214 52.98 12.86 -7.38
CA LEU A 214 53.83 13.05 -8.55
C LEU A 214 53.93 11.78 -9.40
N PHE A 215 53.70 10.60 -8.82
CA PHE A 215 53.76 9.33 -9.54
C PHE A 215 52.47 9.07 -10.31
N THR A 216 51.31 9.25 -9.67
CA THR A 216 50.02 9.13 -10.36
C THR A 216 49.64 10.39 -11.13
N LYS A 217 50.43 11.46 -10.97
CA LYS A 217 50.28 12.77 -11.60
C LYS A 217 48.90 13.37 -11.40
N LYS A 218 48.45 13.31 -10.15
CA LYS A 218 47.10 13.73 -9.73
C LYS A 218 47.19 14.66 -8.54
N PHE A 219 46.28 15.61 -8.48
CA PHE A 219 46.06 16.44 -7.31
C PHE A 219 44.77 15.99 -6.64
N LYS A 220 44.83 15.66 -5.36
CA LYS A 220 43.70 15.19 -4.56
C LYS A 220 43.41 16.20 -3.47
N ALA A 221 42.15 16.57 -3.33
CA ALA A 221 41.67 17.43 -2.26
C ALA A 221 40.58 16.73 -1.44
N THR A 222 40.63 16.92 -0.13
CA THR A 222 39.55 16.54 0.81
C THR A 222 39.12 17.79 1.57
N VAL A 223 37.86 18.17 1.43
CA VAL A 223 37.31 19.44 1.87
C VAL A 223 36.10 19.16 2.76
N PRO A 224 36.27 19.11 4.09
CA PRO A 224 35.14 19.14 5.01
C PRO A 224 34.48 20.52 4.95
N ILE A 225 33.16 20.57 4.79
CA ILE A 225 32.40 21.80 4.55
C ILE A 225 31.17 21.81 5.47
N ALA A 226 30.99 22.89 6.23
CA ALA A 226 29.68 23.21 6.80
C ALA A 226 28.83 23.83 5.68
N LEU A 227 27.81 23.09 5.23
CA LEU A 227 27.02 23.46 4.07
C LEU A 227 26.22 24.74 4.35
N LYS A 228 26.30 25.71 3.43
CA LYS A 228 25.53 26.95 3.49
C LYS A 228 24.05 26.69 3.30
N ILE A 229 23.31 26.50 4.37
CA ILE A 229 21.85 26.42 4.32
C ILE A 229 21.25 27.50 5.22
N GLY A 230 20.05 27.96 4.88
CA GLY A 230 19.40 29.06 5.61
C GLY A 230 19.28 28.76 7.11
N ASP A 231 19.36 29.78 7.96
CA ASP A 231 19.39 29.63 9.43
C ASP A 231 18.14 28.93 10.00
N ASN A 232 17.02 28.99 9.26
CA ASN A 232 15.78 28.31 9.62
C ASN A 232 15.72 26.83 9.14
N ALA A 233 16.79 26.30 8.52
CA ALA A 233 16.86 24.91 8.12
C ALA A 233 16.88 23.98 9.33
N GLU A 234 16.53 22.70 9.14
CA GLU A 234 16.53 21.72 10.26
C GLU A 234 17.94 21.31 10.69
N ASN A 235 18.94 21.50 9.83
CA ASN A 235 20.33 21.15 10.09
C ASN A 235 21.26 22.32 9.75
N PRO A 236 21.15 23.49 10.39
CA PRO A 236 21.84 24.72 9.98
C PRO A 236 23.38 24.63 9.99
N ASN A 237 23.94 23.54 10.51
CA ASN A 237 25.37 23.22 10.53
C ASN A 237 25.65 21.86 9.88
N LEU A 238 24.96 21.50 8.79
CA LEU A 238 25.16 20.24 8.08
C LEU A 238 26.60 20.13 7.57
N GLU A 239 27.39 19.22 8.13
CA GLU A 239 28.75 18.96 7.65
C GLU A 239 28.75 17.90 6.54
N ILE A 240 29.46 18.17 5.46
CA ILE A 240 29.71 17.25 4.34
C ILE A 240 31.21 17.16 4.05
N THR A 241 31.66 16.06 3.44
CA THR A 241 33.06 15.93 3.00
C THR A 241 33.10 15.82 1.48
N LEU A 242 33.60 16.87 0.83
CA LEU A 242 33.88 16.90 -0.59
C LEU A 242 35.26 16.28 -0.86
N ARG A 243 35.35 15.43 -1.88
CA ARG A 243 36.58 14.88 -2.43
C ARG A 243 36.68 15.25 -3.90
N ALA A 244 37.81 15.80 -4.31
CA ALA A 244 38.03 16.20 -5.68
C ALA A 244 39.42 15.79 -6.17
N GLU A 245 39.51 15.41 -7.43
CA GLU A 245 40.75 14.99 -8.07
C GLU A 245 40.93 15.70 -9.42
N TRP A 246 42.13 16.22 -9.65
CA TRP A 246 42.55 16.80 -10.92
C TRP A 246 43.71 16.01 -11.51
N SER A 247 43.67 15.81 -12.81
CA SER A 247 44.76 15.22 -13.60
C SER A 247 45.86 16.24 -13.90
N GLU A 248 47.01 15.75 -14.40
CA GLU A 248 48.12 16.58 -14.87
C GLU A 248 47.75 17.60 -15.97
N ASN A 249 46.66 17.36 -16.70
CA ASN A 249 46.15 18.30 -17.71
C ASN A 249 45.23 19.38 -17.11
N GLY A 250 45.15 19.48 -15.77
CA GLY A 250 44.24 20.39 -15.08
C GLY A 250 42.75 20.04 -15.19
N ALA A 251 42.41 18.90 -15.81
CA ALA A 251 41.04 18.44 -15.91
C ALA A 251 40.60 17.80 -14.58
N LEU A 252 39.44 18.23 -14.07
CA LEU A 252 38.76 17.60 -12.94
C LEU A 252 38.34 16.17 -13.34
N THR A 253 38.98 15.15 -12.78
CA THR A 253 38.71 13.75 -13.09
C THR A 253 37.53 13.21 -12.29
N THR A 254 37.45 13.59 -11.01
CA THR A 254 36.36 13.20 -10.11
C THR A 254 36.07 14.32 -9.11
N ALA A 255 34.80 14.49 -8.77
CA ALA A 255 34.38 15.30 -7.64
C ALA A 255 33.13 14.68 -7.02
N THR A 256 33.22 14.27 -5.76
CA THR A 256 32.19 13.53 -5.05
C THR A 256 32.03 14.04 -3.63
N ILE A 257 30.86 13.82 -3.03
CA ILE A 257 30.66 14.05 -1.60
C ILE A 257 30.43 12.70 -0.92
N ASP A 258 31.07 12.50 0.22
CA ASP A 258 30.86 11.31 1.05
C ASP A 258 29.37 11.24 1.47
N ALA A 259 28.84 10.02 1.67
CA ALA A 259 27.45 9.87 2.09
C ALA A 259 27.19 10.60 3.41
N PHE A 260 26.04 11.25 3.53
CA PHE A 260 25.67 12.03 4.71
C PHE A 260 24.18 11.89 5.03
N LYS A 261 23.81 12.21 6.28
CA LYS A 261 22.42 12.29 6.70
C LYS A 261 21.98 13.74 6.83
N THR A 262 20.75 14.03 6.42
CA THR A 262 20.15 15.37 6.56
C THR A 262 18.66 15.27 6.88
N ARG A 263 18.16 16.18 7.71
CA ARG A 263 16.72 16.37 7.93
C ARG A 263 16.11 17.33 6.91
N LEU A 264 15.00 16.94 6.30
CA LEU A 264 14.19 17.80 5.45
C LEU A 264 12.72 17.42 5.61
N ALA A 265 11.86 18.42 5.87
CA ALA A 265 10.46 18.23 6.22
C ALA A 265 10.23 17.28 7.42
N GLY A 266 11.06 17.37 8.46
CA GLY A 266 10.99 16.52 9.65
C GLY A 266 11.48 15.08 9.43
N LEU A 267 11.84 14.69 8.21
CA LEU A 267 12.34 13.36 7.87
C LEU A 267 13.86 13.35 7.86
N LEU A 268 14.47 12.39 8.54
CA LEU A 268 15.90 12.11 8.41
C LEU A 268 16.15 11.26 7.16
N MET A 269 16.98 11.77 6.25
CA MET A 269 17.30 11.19 4.95
C MET A 269 18.75 10.76 4.90
N ASP A 270 19.00 9.60 4.30
CA ASP A 270 20.34 9.09 3.98
C ASP A 270 20.64 9.36 2.50
N VAL A 271 21.66 10.17 2.24
CA VAL A 271 22.01 10.69 0.92
C VAL A 271 23.34 10.08 0.48
N SER A 272 23.38 9.46 -0.70
CA SER A 272 24.53 8.70 -1.17
C SER A 272 24.72 8.77 -2.69
N GLY A 273 25.91 8.38 -3.15
CA GLY A 273 26.30 8.42 -4.57
C GLY A 273 26.31 9.85 -5.11
N ILE A 274 26.87 10.79 -4.36
CA ILE A 274 26.79 12.22 -4.66
C ILE A 274 27.91 12.62 -5.61
N VAL A 275 27.54 13.13 -6.77
CA VAL A 275 28.46 13.65 -7.78
C VAL A 275 28.38 15.17 -7.79
N VAL A 276 29.54 15.81 -7.79
CA VAL A 276 29.67 17.27 -7.85
C VAL A 276 29.96 17.66 -9.29
N LYS A 277 29.14 18.56 -9.81
CA LYS A 277 29.36 19.22 -11.10
C LYS A 277 29.93 20.60 -10.83
N GLY A 278 31.25 20.68 -10.86
CA GLY A 278 31.94 21.96 -11.00
C GLY A 278 32.23 22.20 -12.48
N LYS A 279 32.04 23.42 -12.96
CA LYS A 279 32.61 23.85 -14.23
C LYS A 279 33.85 24.68 -13.94
N THR A 280 34.87 24.52 -14.78
CA THR A 280 36.02 25.43 -14.79
C THR A 280 35.52 26.85 -15.08
N GLY A 281 35.58 27.76 -14.10
CA GLY A 281 35.08 29.13 -14.24
C GLY A 281 34.40 29.67 -12.97
N SER A 282 33.66 30.76 -13.09
CA SER A 282 32.98 31.46 -11.98
C SER A 282 31.59 30.92 -11.64
N GLU A 283 31.12 29.85 -12.30
CA GLU A 283 29.81 29.28 -11.98
C GLU A 283 29.87 28.53 -10.64
N PRO A 284 28.92 28.76 -9.72
CA PRO A 284 28.80 28.00 -8.48
C PRO A 284 28.71 26.50 -8.74
N ALA A 285 29.44 25.72 -7.97
CA ALA A 285 29.32 24.27 -7.97
C ALA A 285 27.88 23.84 -7.63
N GLU A 286 27.46 22.71 -8.16
CA GLU A 286 26.25 22.02 -7.73
C GLU A 286 26.56 20.54 -7.50
N PHE A 287 25.82 19.89 -6.61
CA PHE A 287 25.92 18.45 -6.45
C PHE A 287 24.57 17.78 -6.64
N GLU A 288 24.60 16.53 -7.10
CA GLU A 288 23.42 15.70 -7.35
C GLU A 288 23.66 14.32 -6.74
N ALA A 289 22.74 13.88 -5.87
CA ALA A 289 22.76 12.56 -5.26
C ALA A 289 22.09 11.53 -6.18
N ALA A 290 22.76 10.39 -6.38
CA ALA A 290 22.18 9.26 -7.10
C ALA A 290 21.03 8.61 -6.31
N THR A 291 21.12 8.55 -4.98
CA THR A 291 20.11 7.88 -4.16
C THR A 291 19.89 8.61 -2.85
N VAL A 292 18.61 8.81 -2.51
CA VAL A 292 18.16 9.28 -1.22
C VAL A 292 17.18 8.28 -0.63
N LYS A 293 17.45 7.84 0.60
CA LYS A 293 16.61 6.88 1.32
C LYS A 293 16.04 7.54 2.57
N VAL A 294 14.74 7.38 2.77
CA VAL A 294 14.09 7.71 4.04
C VAL A 294 13.91 6.40 4.79
N LEU A 295 14.79 6.15 5.76
CA LEU A 295 14.83 4.87 6.47
C LEU A 295 13.82 4.84 7.63
N LYS A 296 13.21 3.67 7.85
CA LYS A 296 12.28 3.44 8.96
C LYS A 296 12.99 3.48 10.31
N ALA A 297 14.22 2.95 10.40
CA ALA A 297 15.02 2.98 11.63
C ALA A 297 15.32 4.40 12.11
N ASP A 298 15.55 5.32 11.17
CA ASP A 298 15.83 6.74 11.44
C ASP A 298 14.56 7.56 11.72
N ASN A 299 13.39 7.05 11.29
CA ASN A 299 12.09 7.72 11.39
C ASN A 299 11.06 6.75 11.99
N PRO A 300 11.26 6.27 13.24
CA PRO A 300 10.51 5.16 13.81
C PRO A 300 9.02 5.45 13.96
N ASN A 301 8.63 6.72 13.98
CA ASN A 301 7.24 7.16 14.14
C ASN A 301 6.47 7.28 12.82
N VAL A 302 7.07 7.03 11.65
CA VAL A 302 6.35 7.10 10.36
C VAL A 302 6.15 5.68 9.84
N PRO A 303 4.93 5.26 9.45
CA PRO A 303 4.70 3.91 8.96
C PRO A 303 5.57 3.65 7.73
N ASN A 304 5.97 2.40 7.54
CA ASN A 304 6.60 2.02 6.29
C ASN A 304 5.58 2.19 5.14
N LEU A 305 5.90 2.99 4.13
CA LEU A 305 5.06 3.24 2.97
C LEU A 305 5.50 2.44 1.73
N ASP A 306 6.72 1.90 1.71
CA ASP A 306 7.23 1.04 0.65
C ASP A 306 6.81 -0.42 0.87
N THR A 307 6.11 -0.99 -0.10
CA THR A 307 5.58 -2.36 -0.03
C THR A 307 6.63 -3.43 -0.28
N THR A 308 7.81 -3.07 -0.77
CA THR A 308 8.88 -4.04 -1.12
C THR A 308 10.05 -4.07 -0.15
N ASP A 309 10.19 -3.06 0.71
CA ASP A 309 11.28 -3.01 1.69
C ASP A 309 10.71 -2.60 3.05
N ALA A 310 10.86 -3.49 4.03
CA ALA A 310 10.40 -3.25 5.40
C ALA A 310 11.18 -2.13 6.12
N GLY A 311 12.43 -1.88 5.72
CA GLY A 311 13.36 -0.92 6.32
C GLY A 311 13.29 0.48 5.73
N LEU A 312 12.56 0.68 4.63
CA LEU A 312 12.35 1.99 4.01
C LEU A 312 10.98 2.56 4.36
N ILE A 313 10.88 3.88 4.30
CA ILE A 313 9.59 4.57 4.18
C ILE A 313 9.37 4.86 2.70
N PHE A 314 10.34 5.50 2.05
CA PHE A 314 10.45 5.61 0.60
C PHE A 314 11.88 5.98 0.18
N ALA A 315 12.18 5.87 -1.11
CA ALA A 315 13.43 6.33 -1.70
C ALA A 315 13.17 7.12 -2.98
N PHE A 316 14.11 8.01 -3.32
CA PHE A 316 14.07 8.80 -4.54
C PHE A 316 15.50 9.11 -5.03
N THR A 317 15.61 9.77 -6.18
CA THR A 317 16.90 10.07 -6.83
C THR A 317 16.98 11.54 -7.21
N LYS A 318 18.16 12.00 -7.64
CA LYS A 318 18.39 13.36 -8.18
C LYS A 318 18.11 14.49 -7.19
N LEU A 319 18.37 14.27 -5.90
CA LEU A 319 18.43 15.39 -4.94
C LEU A 319 19.62 16.26 -5.31
N LYS A 320 19.35 17.53 -5.58
CA LYS A 320 20.34 18.52 -5.98
C LYS A 320 20.52 19.56 -4.91
N TYR A 321 21.72 20.10 -4.83
CA TYR A 321 22.02 21.29 -4.04
C TYR A 321 22.76 22.31 -4.90
N LYS A 322 22.34 23.57 -4.81
CA LYS A 322 22.97 24.70 -5.48
C LYS A 322 22.68 25.98 -4.71
N GLN A 323 23.70 26.80 -4.47
CA GLN A 323 23.57 28.13 -3.87
C GLN A 323 22.73 28.20 -2.58
N GLY A 324 22.82 27.17 -1.75
CA GLY A 324 22.14 27.11 -0.44
C GLY A 324 20.73 26.53 -0.45
N GLU A 325 20.26 26.05 -1.60
CA GLU A 325 18.94 25.45 -1.73
C GLU A 325 19.02 24.00 -2.21
N PHE A 326 18.13 23.17 -1.66
CA PHE A 326 17.90 21.81 -2.15
C PHE A 326 16.77 21.83 -3.18
N SER A 327 16.93 21.04 -4.24
CA SER A 327 15.92 20.82 -5.27
C SER A 327 15.94 19.38 -5.75
N ILE A 328 14.96 19.00 -6.58
CA ILE A 328 14.92 17.67 -7.21
C ILE A 328 14.98 17.84 -8.73
N GLY A 329 15.88 17.11 -9.40
CA GLY A 329 16.19 17.30 -10.81
C GLY A 329 14.99 17.09 -11.75
N GLY A 330 14.51 18.17 -12.38
CA GLY A 330 13.35 18.14 -13.30
C GLY A 330 12.02 18.58 -12.67
N VAL A 331 12.07 19.32 -11.55
CA VAL A 331 10.94 19.72 -10.69
C VAL A 331 10.40 18.56 -9.86
N GLU A 332 10.23 17.38 -10.45
CA GLU A 332 9.73 16.19 -9.76
C GLU A 332 10.40 14.89 -10.25
N VAL A 333 10.50 13.89 -9.36
CA VAL A 333 10.97 12.53 -9.69
C VAL A 333 9.94 11.48 -9.31
N PRO A 334 9.81 10.39 -10.07
CA PRO A 334 8.91 9.30 -9.70
C PRO A 334 9.36 8.64 -8.38
N ILE A 335 8.40 8.34 -7.51
CA ILE A 335 8.59 7.51 -6.32
C ILE A 335 7.65 6.31 -6.38
N LYS A 336 7.99 5.25 -5.65
CA LYS A 336 7.18 4.04 -5.60
C LYS A 336 5.80 4.33 -5.00
N ASP A 337 4.77 3.63 -5.48
CA ASP A 337 3.42 3.62 -4.90
C ASP A 337 3.44 3.32 -3.38
N TRP A 338 2.62 4.02 -2.61
CA TRP A 338 2.47 3.81 -1.16
C TRP A 338 1.17 3.10 -0.84
N GLU A 339 1.19 2.18 0.12
CA GLU A 339 0.01 1.42 0.56
C GLU A 339 -0.36 1.77 2.00
N PHE A 340 -1.60 2.22 2.21
CA PHE A 340 -2.15 2.62 3.50
C PHE A 340 -3.12 1.55 4.02
N GLY A 341 -2.56 0.38 4.34
CA GLY A 341 -3.33 -0.80 4.71
C GLY A 341 -4.13 -1.37 3.53
N SER A 342 -5.20 -2.12 3.83
CA SER A 342 -6.05 -2.76 2.82
C SER A 342 -7.07 -1.82 2.16
N ALA A 343 -7.24 -0.61 2.71
CA ALA A 343 -8.35 0.28 2.35
C ALA A 343 -8.07 1.13 1.10
N PHE A 344 -6.86 1.69 0.96
CA PHE A 344 -6.48 2.49 -0.20
C PHE A 344 -4.95 2.57 -0.35
N LYS A 345 -4.52 2.96 -1.55
CA LYS A 345 -3.10 3.20 -1.88
C LYS A 345 -2.94 4.49 -2.68
N THR A 346 -1.73 5.02 -2.76
CA THR A 346 -1.37 6.12 -3.67
C THR A 346 -0.50 5.58 -4.79
N ILE A 347 -0.87 5.91 -6.02
CA ILE A 347 -0.22 5.44 -7.24
C ILE A 347 0.24 6.62 -8.10
N ASN A 348 1.08 6.35 -9.11
CA ASN A 348 1.57 7.36 -10.07
C ASN A 348 2.20 8.56 -9.34
N GLN A 349 3.09 8.27 -8.41
CA GLN A 349 3.60 9.27 -7.48
C GLN A 349 4.84 9.97 -8.02
N THR A 350 4.89 11.29 -7.89
CA THR A 350 6.06 12.11 -8.16
C THR A 350 6.38 12.99 -6.94
N LEU A 351 7.65 13.19 -6.64
CA LEU A 351 8.17 13.93 -5.51
C LEU A 351 8.93 15.17 -5.97
N GLY A 352 8.60 16.33 -5.42
CA GLY A 352 9.31 17.60 -5.57
C GLY A 352 9.64 18.24 -4.22
N ILE A 353 10.44 19.31 -4.25
CA ILE A 353 10.71 20.18 -3.10
C ILE A 353 10.06 21.53 -3.38
N VAL A 354 9.35 22.07 -2.40
CA VAL A 354 8.71 23.39 -2.46
C VAL A 354 9.18 24.21 -1.27
N SER A 355 9.63 25.44 -1.51
CA SER A 355 10.05 26.39 -0.49
C SER A 355 8.97 27.45 -0.30
N GLU A 356 8.47 27.58 0.93
CA GLU A 356 7.50 28.63 1.30
C GLU A 356 8.03 29.38 2.53
N ALA A 357 8.17 30.70 2.42
CA ALA A 357 8.73 31.55 3.48
C ALA A 357 10.10 31.07 4.03
N GLY A 358 10.93 30.47 3.17
CA GLY A 358 12.25 29.93 3.54
C GLY A 358 12.21 28.57 4.25
N VAL A 359 11.04 27.94 4.37
CA VAL A 359 10.88 26.58 4.89
C VAL A 359 10.69 25.61 3.73
N GLN A 360 11.60 24.65 3.61
CA GLN A 360 11.49 23.60 2.60
C GLN A 360 10.51 22.51 3.06
N SER A 361 9.65 22.11 2.14
CA SER A 361 8.69 21.02 2.28
C SER A 361 8.81 20.07 1.09
N LEU A 362 8.46 18.81 1.28
CA LEU A 362 8.32 17.88 0.17
C LEU A 362 6.89 17.93 -0.36
N GLN A 363 6.74 17.89 -1.68
CA GLN A 363 5.45 17.80 -2.34
C GLN A 363 5.38 16.48 -3.09
N VAL A 364 4.38 15.66 -2.79
CA VAL A 364 4.08 14.41 -3.49
C VAL A 364 2.81 14.60 -4.29
N LYS A 365 2.91 14.59 -5.62
CA LYS A 365 1.74 14.49 -6.48
C LYS A 365 1.45 13.02 -6.70
N ALA A 366 0.21 12.61 -6.46
CA ALA A 366 -0.18 11.22 -6.54
C ALA A 366 -1.65 11.08 -6.99
N THR A 367 -2.05 9.86 -7.30
CA THR A 367 -3.46 9.47 -7.43
C THR A 367 -3.80 8.52 -6.30
N MET A 368 -4.74 8.90 -5.43
CA MET A 368 -5.31 7.97 -4.46
C MET A 368 -6.19 6.97 -5.21
N GLN A 369 -6.05 5.69 -4.91
CA GLN A 369 -6.88 4.61 -5.45
C GLN A 369 -7.56 3.87 -4.31
N PHE A 370 -8.89 3.76 -4.40
CA PHE A 370 -9.74 3.03 -3.46
C PHE A 370 -10.28 1.78 -4.15
N GLY A 371 -10.08 0.61 -3.53
CA GLY A 371 -10.43 -0.68 -4.13
C GLY A 371 -9.47 -1.15 -5.24
N SER A 372 -9.86 -2.20 -5.94
CA SER A 372 -9.05 -2.88 -6.97
C SER A 372 -9.82 -3.06 -8.29
N GLY A 373 -9.09 -3.35 -9.38
CA GLY A 373 -9.70 -3.63 -10.68
C GLY A 373 -10.16 -2.36 -11.42
N SER A 374 -11.05 -2.54 -12.40
CA SER A 374 -11.62 -1.46 -13.22
C SER A 374 -12.52 -0.50 -12.44
N ASP A 375 -13.10 -0.96 -11.34
CA ASP A 375 -14.09 -0.22 -10.55
C ASP A 375 -13.47 0.61 -9.43
N ALA A 376 -12.12 0.68 -9.38
CA ALA A 376 -11.41 1.42 -8.36
C ALA A 376 -11.61 2.94 -8.54
N ASP A 377 -12.10 3.61 -7.51
CA ASP A 377 -12.25 5.07 -7.53
C ASP A 377 -10.88 5.73 -7.41
N LYS A 378 -10.62 6.74 -8.25
CA LYS A 378 -9.34 7.45 -8.34
C LYS A 378 -9.52 8.94 -8.07
N LEU A 379 -8.63 9.50 -7.26
CA LEU A 379 -8.62 10.93 -6.94
C LEU A 379 -7.19 11.48 -7.04
N PRO A 380 -6.91 12.46 -7.93
CA PRO A 380 -5.63 13.15 -7.91
C PRO A 380 -5.48 13.96 -6.62
N VAL A 381 -4.30 13.87 -6.00
CA VAL A 381 -3.98 14.56 -4.75
C VAL A 381 -2.58 15.16 -4.84
N THR A 382 -2.41 16.33 -4.22
CA THR A 382 -1.09 16.92 -3.95
C THR A 382 -0.88 16.92 -2.45
N LEU A 383 0.00 16.04 -1.99
CA LEU A 383 0.32 15.86 -0.59
C LEU A 383 1.57 16.65 -0.24
N LYS A 384 1.50 17.44 0.83
CA LYS A 384 2.64 18.18 1.36
C LYS A 384 3.16 17.48 2.59
N ILE A 385 4.44 17.19 2.61
CA ILE A 385 5.17 16.77 3.81
C ILE A 385 5.90 18.01 4.31
N GLY A 386 5.38 18.57 5.39
CA GLY A 386 6.00 19.65 6.13
C GLY A 386 6.64 19.14 7.41
N ARG A 387 7.04 20.07 8.27
CA ARG A 387 7.58 19.81 9.60
C ARG A 387 6.76 20.53 10.66
N ALA A 388 6.62 19.93 11.83
CA ALA A 388 6.15 20.59 13.05
C ALA A 388 7.14 20.28 14.18
N GLN A 389 7.31 21.21 15.11
CA GLN A 389 8.06 20.95 16.34
C GLN A 389 7.12 20.34 17.38
N ASP A 390 7.56 19.28 18.04
CA ASP A 390 6.88 18.79 19.23
C ASP A 390 7.25 19.63 20.47
N ASN A 391 6.64 19.30 21.62
CA ASN A 391 6.88 20.01 22.88
C ASN A 391 8.34 19.94 23.37
N SER A 392 9.17 19.05 22.81
CA SER A 392 10.61 18.95 23.09
C SER A 392 11.48 19.77 22.12
N GLY A 393 10.85 20.47 21.17
CA GLY A 393 11.53 21.21 20.10
C GLY A 393 12.02 20.32 18.95
N ALA A 394 11.73 19.01 18.97
CA ALA A 394 12.14 18.10 17.92
C ALA A 394 11.22 18.21 16.70
N PHE A 395 11.82 18.34 15.51
CA PHE A 395 11.06 18.36 14.26
C PHE A 395 10.49 16.97 13.94
N ARG A 396 9.20 16.93 13.61
CA ARG A 396 8.45 15.75 13.17
C ARG A 396 7.81 16.01 11.82
N PRO A 397 7.70 14.99 10.96
CA PRO A 397 7.05 15.16 9.67
C PRO A 397 5.53 15.25 9.85
N VAL A 398 4.92 16.17 9.11
CA VAL A 398 3.46 16.34 9.03
C VAL A 398 3.04 16.19 7.59
N PHE A 399 2.20 15.19 7.31
CA PHE A 399 1.65 14.95 5.98
C PHE A 399 0.29 15.63 5.93
N GLN A 400 0.06 16.49 4.94
CA GLN A 400 -1.21 17.17 4.78
C GLN A 400 -1.58 17.29 3.30
N ALA A 401 -2.80 16.91 2.96
CA ALA A 401 -3.40 17.22 1.67
C ALA A 401 -4.87 17.61 1.87
N GLY A 402 -5.27 18.77 1.35
CA GLY A 402 -6.67 19.09 1.19
C GLY A 402 -7.26 18.24 0.07
N LEU A 403 -8.41 17.62 0.31
CA LEU A 403 -9.12 16.84 -0.70
C LEU A 403 -10.43 17.54 -1.03
N THR A 404 -10.76 17.60 -2.31
CA THR A 404 -12.09 18.00 -2.75
C THR A 404 -13.12 16.96 -2.31
N ASN A 405 -14.38 17.36 -2.22
CA ASN A 405 -15.46 16.42 -1.90
C ASN A 405 -15.41 15.22 -2.84
N PHE A 406 -15.24 14.05 -2.28
CA PHE A 406 -15.00 12.81 -3.01
C PHE A 406 -15.77 11.68 -2.34
N SER A 407 -16.18 10.69 -3.13
CA SER A 407 -17.10 9.66 -2.66
C SER A 407 -16.58 8.25 -2.93
N PRO A 408 -15.52 7.81 -2.23
CA PRO A 408 -14.95 6.49 -2.47
C PRO A 408 -15.93 5.39 -2.07
N LYS A 409 -15.89 4.30 -2.83
CA LYS A 409 -16.43 3.01 -2.42
C LYS A 409 -15.43 2.26 -1.56
N LEU A 410 -15.87 1.82 -0.38
CA LEU A 410 -15.15 0.84 0.43
C LEU A 410 -16.04 -0.40 0.57
N GLY A 411 -15.72 -1.44 -0.20
CA GLY A 411 -16.61 -2.57 -0.43
C GLY A 411 -17.93 -2.11 -1.04
N ALA A 412 -19.04 -2.39 -0.36
CA ALA A 412 -20.40 -2.10 -0.82
C ALA A 412 -20.86 -0.65 -0.65
N MET A 413 -20.22 0.08 0.25
CA MET A 413 -20.72 1.37 0.72
C MET A 413 -19.95 2.50 0.06
N LYS A 414 -20.68 3.57 -0.24
CA LYS A 414 -20.10 4.80 -0.77
C LYS A 414 -20.05 5.84 0.35
N PHE A 415 -18.86 6.37 0.60
CA PHE A 415 -18.59 7.33 1.67
C PHE A 415 -18.49 8.72 1.05
N LYS A 416 -19.51 9.57 1.11
CA LYS A 416 -19.41 10.95 0.58
C LYS A 416 -18.65 11.82 1.57
N LEU A 417 -17.34 11.89 1.42
CA LEU A 417 -16.47 12.66 2.31
C LEU A 417 -16.56 14.14 1.96
N GLN A 418 -16.87 14.97 2.94
CA GLN A 418 -16.94 16.42 2.81
C GLN A 418 -15.77 17.08 3.55
N ASN A 419 -15.08 18.02 2.89
CA ASN A 419 -13.89 18.69 3.45
C ASN A 419 -12.83 17.67 3.95
N ALA A 420 -12.61 16.62 3.17
CA ALA A 420 -11.68 15.58 3.56
C ALA A 420 -10.23 16.09 3.53
N LEU A 421 -9.43 15.60 4.47
CA LEU A 421 -8.01 15.85 4.55
C LEU A 421 -7.30 14.51 4.57
N PHE A 422 -6.23 14.38 3.79
CA PHE A 422 -5.21 13.40 4.13
C PHE A 422 -4.32 14.01 5.21
N VAL A 423 -4.16 13.30 6.33
CA VAL A 423 -3.33 13.72 7.46
C VAL A 423 -2.43 12.55 7.88
N GLY A 424 -1.15 12.83 8.01
CA GLY A 424 -0.18 11.97 8.68
C GLY A 424 0.43 12.73 9.85
N ASP A 425 0.13 12.26 11.06
CA ASP A 425 0.56 12.87 12.30
C ASP A 425 1.18 11.80 13.21
N ALA A 426 2.49 11.92 13.37
CA ALA A 426 3.28 11.05 14.23
C ALA A 426 2.91 11.15 15.72
N ALA A 427 2.38 12.29 16.19
CA ALA A 427 1.95 12.44 17.57
C ALA A 427 0.64 11.69 17.84
N GLN A 428 -0.23 11.57 16.83
CA GLN A 428 -1.52 10.88 16.92
C GLN A 428 -1.47 9.42 16.47
N ASP A 429 -0.29 8.93 16.07
CA ASP A 429 -0.11 7.60 15.50
C ASP A 429 -1.11 7.33 14.36
N PHE A 430 -1.34 8.31 13.48
CA PHE A 430 -2.36 8.19 12.44
C PHE A 430 -1.88 8.72 11.09
N TRP A 431 -2.04 7.91 10.04
CA TRP A 431 -1.76 8.25 8.65
C TRP A 431 -2.91 7.80 7.76
N GLY A 432 -3.67 8.76 7.25
CA GLY A 432 -4.76 8.49 6.32
C GLY A 432 -5.74 9.64 6.20
N LEU A 433 -7.00 9.32 5.93
CA LEU A 433 -8.07 10.26 5.65
C LEU A 433 -8.82 10.65 6.92
N LYS A 434 -9.08 11.94 7.07
CA LYS A 434 -10.03 12.51 8.03
C LYS A 434 -11.07 13.33 7.30
N ALA A 435 -12.32 13.29 7.76
CA ALA A 435 -13.36 14.21 7.26
C ALA A 435 -14.24 14.65 8.42
N THR A 436 -14.62 15.93 8.42
CA THR A 436 -15.51 16.48 9.45
C THR A 436 -16.89 15.87 9.35
N ASN A 437 -17.40 15.73 8.11
CA ASN A 437 -18.69 15.11 7.82
C ASN A 437 -18.53 14.07 6.71
N VAL A 438 -19.22 12.94 6.86
CA VAL A 438 -19.38 11.94 5.81
C VAL A 438 -20.85 11.55 5.67
N ASP A 439 -21.34 11.47 4.43
CA ASP A 439 -22.62 10.84 4.15
C ASP A 439 -22.39 9.39 3.72
N LEU A 440 -22.93 8.44 4.48
CA LEU A 440 -22.79 7.01 4.21
C LEU A 440 -23.96 6.57 3.34
N GLN A 441 -23.68 6.22 2.09
CA GLN A 441 -24.68 5.69 1.16
C GLN A 441 -24.60 4.16 1.11
N TRP A 442 -25.71 3.53 1.44
CA TRP A 442 -25.87 2.08 1.45
C TRP A 442 -26.11 1.55 0.03
N PRO A 443 -25.73 0.30 -0.28
CA PRO A 443 -26.04 -0.30 -1.57
C PRO A 443 -27.55 -0.52 -1.72
N PRO A 444 -28.09 -0.61 -2.96
CA PRO A 444 -29.52 -0.77 -3.21
C PRO A 444 -30.17 -1.96 -2.50
N HIS A 445 -29.47 -3.09 -2.40
CA HIS A 445 -29.97 -4.30 -1.71
C HIS A 445 -30.04 -4.15 -0.17
N LEU A 446 -29.42 -3.12 0.41
CA LEU A 446 -29.57 -2.71 1.81
C LEU A 446 -30.44 -1.44 1.94
N GLY A 447 -31.33 -1.20 0.97
CA GLY A 447 -32.30 -0.11 1.00
C GLY A 447 -31.82 1.20 0.35
N GLY A 448 -30.57 1.31 -0.09
CA GLY A 448 -30.07 2.44 -0.90
C GLY A 448 -30.08 3.82 -0.23
N LYS A 449 -30.48 3.92 1.04
CA LYS A 449 -30.62 5.20 1.76
C LYS A 449 -29.25 5.80 2.06
N THR A 450 -29.23 7.08 2.44
CA THR A 450 -28.01 7.80 2.85
C THR A 450 -28.16 8.24 4.30
N ALA A 451 -27.21 7.86 5.16
CA ALA A 451 -27.06 8.44 6.49
C ALA A 451 -26.17 9.67 6.38
N ALA A 452 -26.76 10.86 6.45
CA ALA A 452 -26.07 12.12 6.24
C ALA A 452 -25.43 12.65 7.53
N GLY A 453 -24.32 13.39 7.38
CA GLY A 453 -23.74 14.18 8.46
C GLY A 453 -23.09 13.36 9.59
N VAL A 454 -22.53 12.18 9.29
CA VAL A 454 -21.76 11.43 10.28
C VAL A 454 -20.44 12.14 10.55
N GLY A 455 -20.20 12.54 11.79
CA GLY A 455 -19.01 13.28 12.20
C GLY A 455 -17.75 12.43 12.33
N ASP A 456 -16.59 13.07 12.54
CA ASP A 456 -15.31 12.44 12.97
C ASP A 456 -14.85 11.22 12.15
N PHE A 457 -15.03 11.23 10.84
CA PHE A 457 -14.55 10.15 9.98
C PHE A 457 -13.03 10.06 10.04
N GLN A 458 -12.50 8.86 10.27
CA GLN A 458 -11.09 8.53 10.13
C GLN A 458 -10.92 7.19 9.43
N LEU A 459 -10.04 7.13 8.44
CA LEU A 459 -9.62 5.90 7.77
C LEU A 459 -8.14 5.98 7.43
N GLY A 460 -7.34 5.12 8.03
CA GLY A 460 -5.90 5.11 7.81
C GLY A 460 -5.20 3.95 8.49
N ILE A 461 -3.93 4.15 8.77
CA ILE A 461 -3.09 3.20 9.51
C ILE A 461 -2.40 3.89 10.68
N GLY A 462 -2.01 3.10 11.68
CA GLY A 462 -1.01 3.48 12.66
C GLY A 462 0.42 3.16 12.22
N ASN A 463 1.37 3.43 13.09
CA ASN A 463 2.80 3.27 12.86
C ASN A 463 3.19 1.81 12.61
N GLY A 464 2.45 0.89 13.26
CA GLY A 464 2.56 -0.56 13.07
C GLY A 464 1.77 -1.11 11.88
N LYS A 465 1.26 -0.27 10.97
CA LYS A 465 0.35 -0.62 9.86
C LYS A 465 -1.03 -1.18 10.27
N ASN A 466 -1.36 -1.17 11.57
CA ASN A 466 -2.69 -1.52 12.03
C ASN A 466 -3.72 -0.52 11.49
N ILE A 467 -4.82 -1.03 10.92
CA ILE A 467 -5.88 -0.18 10.37
C ILE A 467 -6.56 0.59 11.48
N LYS A 468 -6.72 1.90 11.27
CA LYS A 468 -7.46 2.81 12.14
C LYS A 468 -8.69 3.30 11.39
N PHE A 469 -9.87 2.94 11.90
CA PHE A 469 -11.14 3.40 11.39
C PHE A 469 -12.01 3.96 12.52
N LYS A 470 -12.62 5.13 12.29
CA LYS A 470 -13.52 5.79 13.24
C LYS A 470 -14.67 6.49 12.50
N LEU A 471 -15.85 6.46 13.11
CA LEU A 471 -17.00 7.32 12.82
C LEU A 471 -17.48 7.92 14.15
N GLY A 472 -17.98 9.16 14.13
CA GLY A 472 -18.43 9.90 15.32
C GLY A 472 -19.48 9.15 16.14
N ASN A 473 -19.40 9.29 17.47
CA ASN A 473 -20.23 8.62 18.50
C ASN A 473 -20.23 7.08 18.50
N GLY A 474 -19.46 6.41 17.63
CA GLY A 474 -19.35 4.95 17.58
C GLY A 474 -20.62 4.22 17.11
N THR A 475 -21.75 4.93 16.95
CA THR A 475 -23.03 4.41 16.49
C THR A 475 -23.53 5.18 15.27
N VAL A 476 -23.93 4.47 14.21
CA VAL A 476 -24.57 5.01 13.02
C VAL A 476 -25.98 4.42 12.92
N GLY A 477 -26.99 5.26 12.69
CA GLY A 477 -28.33 4.79 12.34
C GLY A 477 -28.29 4.08 11.00
N LEU A 478 -28.67 2.79 10.97
CA LEU A 478 -28.85 2.09 9.71
C LEU A 478 -30.18 2.51 9.07
N PRO A 479 -30.28 2.45 7.73
CA PRO A 479 -31.55 2.47 7.06
C PRO A 479 -32.47 1.41 7.67
N GLU A 480 -33.77 1.70 7.66
CA GLU A 480 -34.74 0.65 7.90
C GLU A 480 -34.49 -0.52 6.95
N PHE A 481 -34.10 -1.66 7.51
CA PHE A 481 -33.90 -2.91 6.80
C PHE A 481 -35.28 -3.47 6.48
N GLU A 482 -35.61 -3.65 5.20
CA GLU A 482 -36.92 -4.16 4.81
C GLU A 482 -36.78 -5.13 3.62
N ASN A 483 -37.32 -6.34 3.78
CA ASN A 483 -37.54 -7.30 2.70
C ASN A 483 -38.97 -7.87 2.81
N ASN A 484 -39.26 -9.03 2.19
CA ASN A 484 -40.59 -9.63 2.28
C ASN A 484 -40.83 -10.41 3.60
N VAL A 485 -39.78 -10.65 4.39
CA VAL A 485 -39.81 -11.45 5.62
C VAL A 485 -39.73 -10.56 6.86
N PHE A 486 -38.88 -9.54 6.85
CA PHE A 486 -38.55 -8.70 7.99
C PHE A 486 -38.59 -7.20 7.66
N ARG A 487 -38.82 -6.40 8.69
CA ARG A 487 -38.66 -4.94 8.72
C ARG A 487 -38.00 -4.54 10.04
N ALA A 488 -36.88 -3.83 10.03
CA ALA A 488 -36.14 -3.49 11.26
C ALA A 488 -35.52 -2.10 11.20
N ASN A 489 -35.54 -1.40 12.34
CA ASN A 489 -34.70 -0.23 12.57
C ASN A 489 -33.48 -0.67 13.37
N LEU A 490 -32.29 -0.58 12.78
CA LEU A 490 -31.06 -1.05 13.39
C LEU A 490 -30.16 0.14 13.75
N GLN A 491 -29.52 0.07 14.91
CA GLN A 491 -28.36 0.92 15.22
C GLN A 491 -27.09 0.09 15.03
N ALA A 492 -26.16 0.59 14.22
CA ALA A 492 -24.89 -0.08 13.99
C ALA A 492 -23.78 0.54 14.81
N THR A 493 -22.97 -0.30 15.44
CA THR A 493 -21.63 0.09 15.87
C THR A 493 -20.61 -0.25 14.79
N VAL A 494 -19.55 0.54 14.66
CA VAL A 494 -18.51 0.31 13.65
C VAL A 494 -17.15 0.21 14.30
N GLY A 495 -16.36 -0.79 13.90
CA GLY A 495 -15.02 -1.01 14.44
C GLY A 495 -14.11 -1.75 13.46
N VAL A 496 -12.89 -2.03 13.91
CA VAL A 496 -11.90 -2.83 13.17
C VAL A 496 -11.69 -4.13 13.91
N VAL A 497 -11.89 -5.27 13.24
CA VAL A 497 -11.65 -6.61 13.76
C VAL A 497 -10.74 -7.33 12.78
N GLN A 498 -9.55 -7.76 13.23
CA GLN A 498 -8.56 -8.47 12.40
C GLN A 498 -8.31 -7.76 11.05
N GLU A 499 -7.99 -6.46 11.08
CA GLU A 499 -7.71 -5.64 9.88
C GLU A 499 -8.89 -5.54 8.88
N THR A 500 -10.09 -5.89 9.32
CA THR A 500 -11.32 -5.77 8.54
C THR A 500 -12.22 -4.75 9.22
N ILE A 501 -12.79 -3.82 8.45
CA ILE A 501 -13.79 -2.89 8.99
C ILE A 501 -15.08 -3.69 9.14
N VAL A 502 -15.65 -3.70 10.34
CA VAL A 502 -16.86 -4.44 10.67
C VAL A 502 -17.92 -3.48 11.20
N MET A 503 -19.11 -3.51 10.59
CA MET A 503 -20.30 -2.83 11.08
C MET A 503 -21.25 -3.85 11.68
N THR A 504 -21.72 -3.58 12.90
CA THR A 504 -22.57 -4.47 13.68
C THR A 504 -23.88 -3.76 13.99
N GLY A 505 -24.89 -3.97 13.16
CA GLY A 505 -26.27 -3.52 13.38
C GLY A 505 -26.95 -4.37 14.44
N THR A 506 -27.57 -3.74 15.44
CA THR A 506 -28.45 -4.42 16.41
C THR A 506 -29.80 -3.75 16.44
N GLY A 507 -30.86 -4.54 16.54
CA GLY A 507 -32.20 -4.00 16.66
C GLY A 507 -33.27 -5.10 16.67
N THR A 508 -34.52 -4.65 16.63
CA THR A 508 -35.68 -5.52 16.65
C THR A 508 -36.30 -5.58 15.26
N PHE A 509 -36.43 -6.78 14.72
CA PHE A 509 -37.02 -7.08 13.41
C PHE A 509 -38.50 -7.42 13.58
N ALA A 510 -39.38 -6.61 12.99
CA ALA A 510 -40.77 -6.95 12.77
C ALA A 510 -40.88 -7.97 11.64
N ILE A 511 -41.79 -8.94 11.76
CA ILE A 511 -42.01 -9.98 10.76
C ILE A 511 -43.11 -9.52 9.79
N LYS A 512 -42.77 -9.41 8.50
CA LYS A 512 -43.69 -8.99 7.42
C LYS A 512 -44.50 -10.13 6.81
N LEU A 513 -44.21 -11.39 7.17
CA LEU A 513 -44.99 -12.53 6.71
C LEU A 513 -46.47 -12.38 7.10
N LEU A 514 -47.37 -12.67 6.17
CA LEU A 514 -48.82 -12.56 6.39
C LEU A 514 -49.26 -13.39 7.62
N GLY A 515 -50.07 -12.79 8.49
CA GLY A 515 -50.53 -13.40 9.76
C GLY A 515 -49.68 -13.07 11.01
N ASN A 516 -48.61 -12.27 10.87
CA ASN A 516 -47.67 -11.94 11.96
C ASN A 516 -47.79 -10.51 12.49
N GLN A 517 -48.92 -9.82 12.25
CA GLN A 517 -49.10 -8.40 12.59
C GLN A 517 -48.96 -8.08 14.11
N ASN A 518 -49.01 -9.10 14.98
CA ASN A 518 -48.85 -8.99 16.44
C ASN A 518 -47.70 -9.86 16.99
N SER A 519 -46.83 -10.41 16.14
CA SER A 519 -45.71 -11.22 16.62
C SER A 519 -44.71 -10.35 17.36
N ALA A 520 -44.23 -10.79 18.53
CA ALA A 520 -43.16 -10.10 19.25
C ALA A 520 -41.97 -9.90 18.30
N GLY A 521 -41.42 -8.69 18.27
CA GLY A 521 -40.29 -8.38 17.40
C GLY A 521 -39.10 -9.28 17.71
N VAL A 522 -38.41 -9.73 16.66
CA VAL A 522 -37.25 -10.62 16.78
C VAL A 522 -36.02 -9.77 17.07
N VAL A 523 -35.34 -9.99 18.19
CA VAL A 523 -34.05 -9.35 18.42
C VAL A 523 -33.02 -9.99 17.50
N GLY A 524 -32.32 -9.18 16.72
CA GLY A 524 -31.33 -9.65 15.77
C GLY A 524 -30.13 -8.73 15.66
N GLN A 525 -29.04 -9.30 15.17
CA GLN A 525 -27.79 -8.63 14.87
C GLN A 525 -27.46 -8.86 13.39
N ALA A 526 -27.20 -7.78 12.66
CA ALA A 526 -26.67 -7.80 11.31
C ALA A 526 -25.18 -7.45 11.37
N LEU A 527 -24.32 -8.37 10.94
CA LEU A 527 -22.88 -8.18 10.87
C LEU A 527 -22.46 -8.00 9.41
N LEU A 528 -21.86 -6.85 9.11
CA LEU A 528 -21.36 -6.47 7.80
C LEU A 528 -19.83 -6.37 7.89
N ARG A 529 -19.12 -7.05 6.99
CA ARG A 529 -17.64 -7.07 6.99
C ARG A 529 -17.11 -6.51 5.67
N TYR A 530 -16.17 -5.58 5.74
CA TYR A 530 -15.58 -4.89 4.58
C TYR A 530 -14.08 -5.17 4.52
N ASN A 531 -13.66 -5.94 3.51
CA ASN A 531 -12.25 -6.18 3.16
C ASN A 531 -12.00 -5.82 1.68
N ARG A 532 -10.73 -5.62 1.30
CA ARG A 532 -10.18 -5.20 -0.01
C ARG A 532 -10.81 -5.89 -1.24
N ASN A 533 -11.35 -7.10 -1.07
CA ASN A 533 -11.76 -7.98 -2.16
C ASN A 533 -13.26 -8.38 -2.12
N VAL A 534 -14.11 -7.68 -1.37
CA VAL A 534 -15.54 -8.00 -1.39
C VAL A 534 -16.20 -7.32 -2.58
N THR A 535 -16.02 -7.91 -3.77
CA THR A 535 -16.90 -7.65 -4.91
C THR A 535 -18.29 -8.16 -4.53
N ILE A 536 -19.28 -7.27 -4.50
CA ILE A 536 -20.67 -7.72 -4.52
C ILE A 536 -20.97 -8.00 -5.98
N ASP A 537 -20.58 -9.17 -6.44
CA ASP A 537 -21.39 -9.75 -7.51
C ASP A 537 -22.73 -10.12 -6.87
N PRO A 538 -23.88 -9.72 -7.45
CA PRO A 538 -25.15 -10.28 -7.04
C PRO A 538 -24.98 -11.80 -7.12
N PRO A 539 -25.38 -12.57 -6.08
CA PRO A 539 -25.17 -14.01 -6.11
C PRO A 539 -25.85 -14.56 -7.37
N THR A 540 -25.04 -14.97 -8.35
CA THR A 540 -25.44 -15.99 -9.29
C THR A 540 -25.92 -17.14 -8.43
N VAL A 541 -27.17 -17.55 -8.63
CA VAL A 541 -27.84 -18.56 -7.83
C VAL A 541 -26.96 -19.81 -7.77
N VAL A 542 -26.17 -19.95 -6.70
CA VAL A 542 -25.45 -21.18 -6.41
C VAL A 542 -26.51 -22.13 -5.88
N ALA A 543 -26.88 -23.09 -6.73
CA ALA A 543 -27.72 -24.20 -6.31
C ALA A 543 -27.12 -24.82 -5.05
N ALA A 544 -27.96 -24.97 -4.03
CA ALA A 544 -27.58 -25.51 -2.73
C ALA A 544 -26.78 -26.81 -2.89
N SER A 545 -25.58 -26.84 -2.31
CA SER A 545 -24.81 -28.07 -2.14
C SER A 545 -25.48 -28.90 -1.04
N PRO A 546 -25.95 -30.12 -1.30
CA PRO A 546 -26.44 -31.00 -0.25
C PRO A 546 -25.24 -31.72 0.38
N THR A 547 -24.91 -31.37 1.62
CA THR A 547 -24.18 -32.28 2.49
C THR A 547 -24.93 -33.61 2.53
N ALA A 548 -24.25 -34.68 2.14
CA ALA A 548 -24.83 -35.98 1.85
C ALA A 548 -25.59 -36.58 3.05
N LEU A 549 -26.91 -36.46 3.03
CA LEU A 549 -27.82 -37.29 3.81
C LEU A 549 -28.30 -38.45 2.92
N ARG A 550 -28.27 -39.65 3.50
CA ARG A 550 -28.62 -40.90 2.80
C ARG A 550 -30.12 -40.90 2.48
N CYS A 551 -30.48 -40.92 1.20
CA CYS A 551 -31.86 -41.16 0.79
C CYS A 551 -32.28 -42.57 1.23
N ARG A 552 -33.45 -42.72 1.86
CA ARG A 552 -34.12 -44.02 2.00
C ARG A 552 -35.10 -44.18 0.85
N ASP A 553 -35.04 -45.32 0.19
CA ASP A 553 -36.05 -45.70 -0.80
C ASP A 553 -37.42 -45.92 -0.12
N PRO A 554 -38.50 -46.07 -0.91
CA PRO A 554 -39.83 -46.35 -0.39
C PRO A 554 -39.95 -47.64 0.44
N LEU A 555 -38.91 -48.50 0.48
CA LEU A 555 -38.82 -49.74 1.25
C LEU A 555 -37.91 -49.61 2.49
N GLY A 556 -37.42 -48.40 2.80
CA GLY A 556 -36.60 -48.13 3.97
C GLY A 556 -35.12 -48.50 3.84
N ARG A 557 -34.64 -48.87 2.64
CA ARG A 557 -33.22 -49.15 2.37
C ARG A 557 -32.48 -47.87 2.00
N PHE A 558 -31.26 -47.72 2.51
CA PHE A 558 -30.41 -46.58 2.17
C PHE A 558 -29.87 -46.74 0.74
N ILE A 559 -30.22 -45.82 -0.15
CA ILE A 559 -29.66 -45.74 -1.50
C ILE A 559 -28.97 -44.38 -1.73
N PRO A 560 -27.88 -44.34 -2.50
CA PRO A 560 -27.28 -43.08 -2.95
C PRO A 560 -28.28 -42.35 -3.86
N CYS A 561 -28.55 -41.07 -3.60
CA CYS A 561 -29.41 -40.27 -4.46
C CYS A 561 -28.71 -40.08 -5.83
N PRO A 562 -29.43 -40.03 -6.97
CA PRO A 562 -28.81 -39.89 -8.29
C PRO A 562 -28.12 -38.53 -8.42
N SER A 563 -26.77 -38.52 -8.39
CA SER A 563 -25.96 -37.32 -8.61
C SER A 563 -25.57 -37.20 -10.08
N THR A 564 -25.90 -36.08 -10.72
CA THR A 564 -25.18 -35.65 -11.93
C THR A 564 -23.77 -35.19 -11.51
N THR A 565 -22.75 -35.97 -11.91
CA THR A 565 -21.32 -35.64 -12.04
C THR A 565 -20.69 -34.66 -11.03
N ASN A 566 -19.82 -35.21 -10.18
CA ASN A 566 -18.73 -34.57 -9.40
C ASN A 566 -18.85 -33.06 -9.12
N PRO A 567 -19.22 -32.64 -7.89
CA PRO A 567 -19.07 -31.25 -7.52
C PRO A 567 -17.57 -30.91 -7.43
N PRO A 568 -17.11 -29.77 -8.00
CA PRO A 568 -15.78 -29.27 -7.71
C PRO A 568 -15.66 -28.97 -6.20
N PRO A 569 -14.44 -28.99 -5.64
CA PRO A 569 -14.22 -28.66 -4.24
C PRO A 569 -14.87 -27.30 -3.94
N PRO A 570 -15.51 -27.13 -2.76
CA PRO A 570 -16.12 -25.86 -2.39
C PRO A 570 -15.07 -24.76 -2.55
N PRO A 571 -15.41 -23.63 -3.20
CA PRO A 571 -14.50 -22.49 -3.23
C PRO A 571 -14.11 -22.16 -1.80
N PRO A 572 -12.86 -21.74 -1.54
CA PRO A 572 -12.46 -21.31 -0.20
C PRO A 572 -13.46 -20.26 0.26
N THR A 573 -14.03 -20.47 1.44
CA THR A 573 -14.99 -19.57 2.08
C THR A 573 -14.35 -18.20 2.27
N GLY A 574 -14.48 -17.34 1.28
CA GLY A 574 -14.46 -15.91 1.48
C GLY A 574 -15.49 -15.59 2.57
N LEU A 575 -15.10 -14.78 3.54
CA LEU A 575 -16.01 -14.29 4.58
C LEU A 575 -17.27 -13.72 3.91
N GLN A 576 -18.45 -14.19 4.34
CA GLN A 576 -19.71 -13.71 3.75
C GLN A 576 -19.88 -12.20 4.04
N PRO A 577 -20.29 -11.38 3.05
CA PRO A 577 -20.39 -9.92 3.20
C PRO A 577 -21.42 -9.47 4.24
N LEU A 578 -22.47 -10.28 4.46
CA LEU A 578 -23.56 -10.06 5.40
C LEU A 578 -23.83 -11.35 6.18
N GLU A 579 -23.82 -11.27 7.50
CA GLU A 579 -24.16 -12.36 8.41
C GLU A 579 -25.31 -11.88 9.32
N LEU A 580 -26.48 -12.52 9.24
CA LEU A 580 -27.63 -12.22 10.11
C LEU A 580 -27.67 -13.26 11.25
N LYS A 581 -27.57 -12.77 12.49
CA LYS A 581 -27.76 -13.55 13.71
C LYS A 581 -29.10 -13.18 14.34
N LEU A 582 -29.99 -14.13 14.44
CA LEU A 582 -31.36 -13.92 14.91
C LEU A 582 -31.57 -14.70 16.21
N ALA A 583 -32.24 -14.10 17.20
CA ALA A 583 -32.72 -14.83 18.36
C ALA A 583 -33.80 -15.85 17.95
N GLY A 584 -34.20 -16.75 18.85
CA GLY A 584 -35.38 -17.58 18.62
C GLY A 584 -36.68 -16.75 18.59
N PHE A 585 -37.62 -17.12 17.73
CA PHE A 585 -38.90 -16.42 17.57
C PHE A 585 -40.00 -17.34 17.07
N GLU A 586 -41.23 -16.85 17.12
CA GLU A 586 -42.40 -17.56 16.59
C GLU A 586 -42.93 -16.85 15.33
N ILE A 587 -43.24 -17.63 14.30
CA ILE A 587 -43.90 -17.14 13.08
C ILE A 587 -45.19 -17.89 12.81
N LYS A 588 -46.14 -17.20 12.21
CA LYS A 588 -47.32 -17.78 11.59
C LYS A 588 -47.12 -17.82 10.09
N VAL A 589 -47.33 -18.98 9.50
CA VAL A 589 -47.30 -19.19 8.06
C VAL A 589 -48.55 -19.94 7.72
N ALA A 590 -49.41 -19.34 6.88
CA ALA A 590 -50.62 -19.99 6.40
C ALA A 590 -51.53 -20.54 7.53
N GLY A 591 -51.61 -19.81 8.66
CA GLY A 591 -52.38 -20.23 9.84
C GLY A 591 -51.66 -21.20 10.79
N PHE A 592 -50.56 -21.82 10.36
CA PHE A 592 -49.72 -22.69 11.18
C PHE A 592 -48.67 -21.87 11.93
N LYS A 593 -48.40 -22.22 13.19
CA LYS A 593 -47.42 -21.49 14.01
C LYS A 593 -46.14 -22.32 14.15
N PHE A 594 -45.00 -21.75 13.76
CA PHE A 594 -43.68 -22.34 13.88
C PHE A 594 -42.88 -21.62 14.97
N SER A 595 -42.33 -22.37 15.92
CA SER A 595 -41.36 -21.88 16.89
C SER A 595 -39.96 -22.19 16.38
N VAL A 596 -39.15 -21.17 16.18
CA VAL A 596 -37.82 -21.24 15.58
C VAL A 596 -36.79 -20.98 16.68
N VAL A 597 -35.82 -21.90 16.82
CA VAL A 597 -34.73 -21.79 17.79
C VAL A 597 -33.41 -21.82 17.04
N ASN A 598 -32.49 -20.91 17.37
CA ASN A 598 -31.19 -20.74 16.69
C ASN A 598 -31.25 -20.61 15.15
N PRO A 599 -32.06 -19.68 14.60
CA PRO A 599 -32.10 -19.46 13.16
C PRO A 599 -30.75 -18.95 12.62
N THR A 600 -30.32 -19.53 11.50
CA THR A 600 -29.18 -19.08 10.69
C THR A 600 -29.67 -18.13 9.60
N GLY A 601 -29.11 -16.93 9.54
CA GLY A 601 -29.41 -15.97 8.48
C GLY A 601 -28.95 -16.40 7.09
N LEU A 602 -29.71 -16.01 6.06
CA LEU A 602 -29.35 -16.24 4.65
C LEU A 602 -28.90 -14.94 3.98
N ALA A 603 -28.08 -15.05 2.94
CA ALA A 603 -27.53 -13.91 2.19
C ALA A 603 -28.60 -13.03 1.51
N ASP A 604 -29.78 -13.59 1.23
CA ASP A 604 -30.93 -12.87 0.66
C ASP A 604 -31.78 -12.14 1.72
N GLY A 605 -31.37 -12.18 3.00
CA GLY A 605 -32.11 -11.61 4.13
C GLY A 605 -33.19 -12.53 4.70
N GLY A 606 -33.27 -13.78 4.24
CA GLY A 606 -34.07 -14.84 4.85
C GLY A 606 -33.40 -15.51 6.05
N PHE A 607 -33.95 -16.63 6.48
CA PHE A 607 -33.35 -17.48 7.52
C PHE A 607 -33.61 -18.97 7.25
N ALA A 608 -32.75 -19.81 7.81
CA ALA A 608 -32.89 -21.26 7.84
C ALA A 608 -32.75 -21.76 9.28
N VAL A 609 -33.38 -22.88 9.60
CA VAL A 609 -33.25 -23.54 10.90
C VAL A 609 -33.26 -25.04 10.71
N ASP A 610 -32.35 -25.71 11.43
CA ASP A 610 -32.20 -27.17 11.35
C ASP A 610 -33.45 -27.89 11.88
N THR A 611 -34.08 -27.36 12.92
CA THR A 611 -35.33 -27.88 13.48
C THR A 611 -36.22 -26.74 14.00
N ALA A 612 -37.46 -26.68 13.52
CA ALA A 612 -38.51 -25.80 14.02
C ALA A 612 -39.65 -26.62 14.63
N THR A 613 -40.39 -26.05 15.57
CA THR A 613 -41.55 -26.70 16.18
C THR A 613 -42.83 -26.16 15.57
N LEU A 614 -43.55 -26.98 14.81
CA LEU A 614 -44.86 -26.70 14.23
C LEU A 614 -45.98 -26.94 15.24
N SER A 615 -46.89 -25.98 15.36
CA SER A 615 -48.13 -26.08 16.11
C SER A 615 -49.33 -25.91 15.18
N LEU A 616 -50.31 -26.79 15.34
CA LEU A 616 -51.51 -26.83 14.52
C LEU A 616 -52.52 -25.76 14.99
N PRO A 617 -53.39 -25.26 14.08
CA PRO A 617 -54.46 -24.33 14.44
C PRO A 617 -55.39 -24.90 15.52
N THR A 618 -55.94 -24.01 16.35
CA THR A 618 -56.92 -24.34 17.40
C THR A 618 -58.14 -25.04 16.78
N GLY A 619 -58.37 -26.31 17.13
CA GLY A 619 -59.44 -27.16 16.55
C GLY A 619 -58.94 -28.45 15.89
N LEU A 620 -57.64 -28.57 15.60
CA LEU A 620 -57.00 -29.76 15.03
C LEU A 620 -56.04 -30.45 16.03
N SER A 621 -56.42 -30.55 17.30
CA SER A 621 -55.52 -31.07 18.33
C SER A 621 -55.27 -32.57 18.19
N ILE A 622 -53.99 -32.96 18.07
CA ILE A 622 -53.57 -34.34 18.34
C ILE A 622 -53.55 -34.49 19.86
N GLN A 623 -54.50 -35.24 20.43
CA GLN A 623 -54.46 -35.63 21.83
C GLN A 623 -53.18 -36.48 22.05
N ASN A 624 -52.33 -36.03 22.97
CA ASN A 624 -51.04 -36.63 23.38
C ASN A 624 -49.81 -36.23 22.56
N ASN A 625 -49.42 -34.95 22.60
CA ASN A 625 -48.01 -34.61 22.59
C ASN A 625 -47.67 -33.81 23.88
N PRO A 626 -47.14 -34.45 24.93
CA PRO A 626 -46.87 -33.81 26.23
C PRO A 626 -45.71 -32.79 26.19
N SER A 627 -45.05 -32.59 25.05
CA SER A 627 -43.90 -31.69 24.92
C SER A 627 -43.92 -30.89 23.61
N GLY A 628 -44.88 -29.99 23.47
CA GLY A 628 -44.79 -28.82 22.58
C GLY A 628 -44.49 -29.09 21.10
N GLY A 629 -45.55 -29.30 20.30
CA GLY A 629 -45.53 -29.23 18.83
C GLY A 629 -44.76 -30.34 18.08
N LEU A 630 -44.92 -30.37 16.75
CA LEU A 630 -44.30 -31.32 15.83
C LEU A 630 -42.96 -30.78 15.33
N ALA A 631 -41.89 -31.57 15.40
CA ALA A 631 -40.59 -31.16 14.87
C ALA A 631 -40.60 -31.16 13.33
N VAL A 632 -40.21 -30.04 12.73
CA VAL A 632 -40.05 -29.85 11.29
C VAL A 632 -38.56 -29.63 11.02
N GLN A 633 -37.96 -30.50 10.22
CA GLN A 633 -36.53 -30.43 9.90
C GLN A 633 -36.27 -29.52 8.69
N GLY A 634 -35.20 -28.72 8.78
CA GLY A 634 -34.67 -27.91 7.69
C GLY A 634 -35.66 -26.87 7.15
N LEU A 635 -36.33 -26.12 8.04
CA LEU A 635 -37.21 -25.02 7.62
C LEU A 635 -36.34 -23.87 7.07
N VAL A 636 -36.62 -23.46 5.84
CA VAL A 636 -35.95 -22.38 5.13
C VAL A 636 -36.98 -21.37 4.68
N VAL A 637 -36.81 -20.11 5.09
CA VAL A 637 -37.60 -18.96 4.62
C VAL A 637 -36.65 -18.02 3.89
N LYS A 638 -36.75 -17.96 2.57
CA LYS A 638 -35.95 -17.08 1.72
C LYS A 638 -36.39 -15.62 1.87
N GLY A 639 -35.50 -14.67 1.60
CA GLY A 639 -35.76 -13.22 1.72
C GLY A 639 -36.88 -12.69 0.81
N ASN A 640 -37.20 -13.43 -0.26
CA ASN A 640 -38.36 -13.17 -1.11
C ASN A 640 -39.70 -13.65 -0.51
N GLY A 641 -39.69 -14.32 0.65
CA GLY A 641 -40.84 -14.89 1.33
C GLY A 641 -41.18 -16.33 0.91
N GLN A 642 -40.36 -16.99 0.08
CA GLN A 642 -40.54 -18.41 -0.22
C GLN A 642 -40.17 -19.28 0.96
N ILE A 643 -40.99 -20.28 1.23
CA ILE A 643 -40.85 -21.19 2.38
C ILE A 643 -40.68 -22.60 1.84
N SER A 644 -39.69 -23.32 2.36
CA SER A 644 -39.43 -24.71 2.05
C SER A 644 -38.99 -25.46 3.30
N ILE A 645 -39.27 -26.75 3.35
CA ILE A 645 -38.77 -27.67 4.39
C ILE A 645 -37.89 -28.72 3.72
N GLN A 646 -36.71 -28.98 4.26
CA GLN A 646 -35.78 -29.95 3.69
C GLN A 646 -36.32 -31.36 3.95
N GLY A 647 -36.58 -32.11 2.87
CA GLY A 647 -37.03 -33.52 2.95
C GLY A 647 -38.51 -33.77 2.66
N GLY A 648 -39.30 -32.75 2.33
CA GLY A 648 -40.67 -32.93 1.82
C GLY A 648 -41.63 -33.60 2.81
N GLY A 649 -41.30 -33.64 4.10
CA GLY A 649 -42.30 -33.92 5.12
C GLY A 649 -41.82 -34.05 6.56
N PHE A 650 -42.78 -34.02 7.49
CA PHE A 650 -42.65 -34.33 8.91
C PHE A 650 -43.46 -35.60 9.22
N GLU A 651 -43.04 -36.37 10.23
CA GLU A 651 -43.77 -37.57 10.67
C GLU A 651 -44.62 -37.23 11.89
N LEU A 652 -45.93 -37.49 11.80
CA LEU A 652 -46.82 -37.39 12.96
C LEU A 652 -46.60 -38.61 13.86
N PRO A 653 -46.71 -38.45 15.19
CA PRO A 653 -46.74 -39.58 16.10
C PRO A 653 -47.82 -40.60 15.68
N PRO A 654 -47.59 -41.91 15.87
CA PRO A 654 -48.59 -42.90 15.53
C PRO A 654 -49.92 -42.62 16.23
N VAL A 655 -51.03 -42.69 15.49
CA VAL A 655 -52.37 -42.48 16.04
C VAL A 655 -53.03 -43.85 16.25
N SER A 656 -53.30 -44.21 17.50
CA SER A 656 -53.92 -45.50 17.85
C SER A 656 -55.44 -45.37 17.93
N VAL A 657 -56.17 -46.30 17.30
CA VAL A 657 -57.62 -46.49 17.47
C VAL A 657 -57.87 -47.95 17.85
N GLY A 658 -58.16 -48.21 19.12
CA GLY A 658 -58.25 -49.59 19.64
C GLY A 658 -56.90 -50.31 19.57
N SER A 659 -56.86 -51.54 19.06
CA SER A 659 -55.64 -52.34 18.85
C SER A 659 -54.90 -52.03 17.53
N LEU A 660 -55.39 -51.06 16.75
CA LEU A 660 -54.83 -50.70 15.45
C LEU A 660 -54.06 -49.39 15.56
N GLN A 661 -52.85 -49.35 14.98
CA GLN A 661 -51.97 -48.19 15.00
C GLN A 661 -51.80 -47.65 13.59
N LEU A 662 -52.17 -46.39 13.37
CA LEU A 662 -51.78 -45.64 12.17
C LEU A 662 -50.30 -45.32 12.27
N VAL A 663 -49.49 -45.96 11.43
CA VAL A 663 -48.03 -45.80 11.38
C VAL A 663 -47.62 -45.06 10.10
N ALA A 664 -46.45 -44.42 10.13
CA ALA A 664 -45.88 -43.69 8.99
C ALA A 664 -46.78 -42.56 8.45
N LEU A 665 -47.41 -41.80 9.35
CA LEU A 665 -48.14 -40.58 8.98
C LEU A 665 -47.14 -39.50 8.54
N ARG A 666 -46.88 -39.40 7.24
CA ARG A 666 -45.95 -38.44 6.66
C ARG A 666 -46.73 -37.28 6.07
N GLY A 667 -46.44 -36.07 6.51
CA GLY A 667 -47.05 -34.88 5.94
C GLY A 667 -46.06 -33.96 5.28
N ASN A 668 -46.44 -33.35 4.15
CA ASN A 668 -45.65 -32.39 3.39
C ASN A 668 -46.29 -31.00 3.42
N PHE A 669 -45.48 -29.95 3.31
CA PHE A 669 -45.93 -28.56 3.20
C PHE A 669 -45.41 -27.97 1.89
N VAL A 670 -46.33 -27.57 1.01
CA VAL A 670 -46.00 -27.07 -0.34
C VAL A 670 -46.73 -25.75 -0.60
N ARG A 671 -46.05 -24.80 -1.21
CA ARG A 671 -46.69 -23.63 -1.83
C ARG A 671 -47.11 -24.01 -3.25
N LEU A 672 -48.41 -23.92 -3.53
CA LEU A 672 -49.00 -24.19 -4.83
C LEU A 672 -48.72 -23.04 -5.81
N ASP A 673 -48.78 -23.32 -7.12
CA ASP A 673 -48.49 -22.34 -8.19
C ASP A 673 -49.44 -21.13 -8.17
N ASN A 674 -50.64 -21.30 -7.63
CA ASN A 674 -51.62 -20.23 -7.43
C ASN A 674 -51.33 -19.34 -6.20
N GLY A 675 -50.22 -19.58 -5.49
CA GLY A 675 -49.80 -18.84 -4.31
C GLY A 675 -50.42 -19.30 -2.99
N ASN A 676 -51.34 -20.27 -3.00
CA ASN A 676 -51.90 -20.89 -1.81
C ASN A 676 -50.92 -21.89 -1.19
N TYR A 677 -51.20 -22.32 0.04
CA TYR A 677 -50.40 -23.33 0.72
C TYR A 677 -51.22 -24.59 0.94
N GLU A 678 -50.58 -25.74 0.73
CA GLU A 678 -51.17 -27.05 0.98
C GLU A 678 -50.31 -27.84 1.97
N PHE A 679 -50.98 -28.32 3.00
CA PHE A 679 -50.46 -29.27 3.95
C PHE A 679 -51.05 -30.63 3.62
N GLN A 680 -50.24 -31.58 3.16
CA GLN A 680 -50.69 -32.95 2.94
C GLN A 680 -50.21 -33.82 4.09
N ALA A 681 -50.95 -34.85 4.48
CA ALA A 681 -50.57 -35.85 5.47
C ALA A 681 -51.19 -37.19 5.07
N GLY A 682 -50.34 -38.20 4.82
CA GLY A 682 -50.74 -39.53 4.39
C GLY A 682 -50.26 -40.62 5.34
N GLY A 683 -51.09 -41.63 5.59
CA GLY A 683 -50.74 -42.79 6.39
C GLY A 683 -51.41 -44.08 5.89
N LYS A 684 -50.82 -45.23 6.23
CA LYS A 684 -51.38 -46.54 5.92
C LYS A 684 -51.75 -47.26 7.22
N LEU A 685 -52.99 -47.73 7.31
CA LEU A 685 -53.41 -48.68 8.32
C LEU A 685 -53.24 -50.10 7.76
N PRO A 686 -52.25 -50.87 8.24
CA PRO A 686 -52.11 -52.27 7.84
C PRO A 686 -53.31 -53.05 8.40
N MET A 687 -53.97 -53.83 7.55
CA MET A 687 -55.01 -54.76 7.99
C MET A 687 -54.35 -56.07 8.44
N PRO A 688 -54.83 -56.72 9.52
CA PRO A 688 -54.32 -58.01 9.96
C PRO A 688 -54.34 -59.04 8.82
N GLY A 689 -53.20 -59.65 8.50
CA GLY A 689 -53.08 -60.68 7.44
C GLY A 689 -52.79 -60.18 6.01
N ALA A 690 -52.62 -58.86 5.78
CA ALA A 690 -52.33 -58.29 4.45
C ALA A 690 -51.11 -57.33 4.47
N GLU A 691 -50.12 -57.65 5.29
CA GLU A 691 -49.08 -56.73 5.78
C GLU A 691 -48.16 -56.15 4.68
N THR A 692 -48.00 -56.82 3.54
CA THR A 692 -47.10 -56.38 2.45
C THR A 692 -47.80 -55.67 1.30
N ASN A 693 -49.05 -55.99 0.95
CA ASN A 693 -49.71 -55.46 -0.26
C ASN A 693 -51.17 -54.97 -0.08
N GLY A 694 -51.75 -55.07 1.12
CA GLY A 694 -53.11 -54.59 1.42
C GLY A 694 -53.15 -53.57 2.57
N GLY A 695 -54.22 -52.78 2.65
CA GLY A 695 -54.47 -51.84 3.76
C GLY A 695 -55.38 -50.67 3.41
N ILE A 696 -55.68 -49.86 4.43
CA ILE A 696 -56.42 -48.60 4.28
C ILE A 696 -55.39 -47.48 4.17
N THR A 697 -55.33 -46.79 3.04
CA THR A 697 -54.56 -45.56 2.88
C THR A 697 -55.46 -44.37 3.15
N LEU A 698 -55.03 -43.48 4.05
CA LEU A 698 -55.68 -42.21 4.34
C LEU A 698 -54.72 -41.10 3.91
N ASN A 699 -55.17 -40.19 3.05
CA ASN A 699 -54.46 -38.97 2.70
C ASN A 699 -55.35 -37.76 3.00
N VAL A 700 -54.85 -36.85 3.83
CA VAL A 700 -55.52 -35.59 4.17
C VAL A 700 -54.72 -34.45 3.55
N ALA A 701 -55.39 -33.51 2.91
CA ALA A 701 -54.81 -32.27 2.42
C ALA A 701 -55.58 -31.11 3.04
N ILE A 702 -54.90 -30.16 3.68
CA ILE A 702 -55.47 -28.91 4.15
C ILE A 702 -54.92 -27.81 3.25
N ARG A 703 -55.82 -27.10 2.58
CA ARG A 703 -55.50 -26.00 1.68
C ARG A 703 -55.83 -24.70 2.38
N THR A 704 -54.92 -23.77 2.29
CA THR A 704 -55.05 -22.43 2.86
C THR A 704 -54.73 -21.40 1.80
N THR A 705 -55.45 -20.30 1.83
CA THR A 705 -55.21 -19.16 0.93
C THR A 705 -53.82 -18.58 1.19
N ASN A 706 -53.34 -17.75 0.27
CA ASN A 706 -52.13 -16.95 0.46
C ASN A 706 -52.16 -16.05 1.72
N THR A 707 -53.34 -15.73 2.28
CA THR A 707 -53.52 -14.98 3.53
C THR A 707 -53.57 -15.88 4.78
N GLY A 708 -53.52 -17.19 4.62
CA GLY A 708 -53.61 -18.17 5.70
C GLY A 708 -55.02 -18.49 6.18
N SER A 709 -56.05 -17.93 5.54
CA SER A 709 -57.43 -18.38 5.73
C SER A 709 -57.61 -19.77 5.15
N PHE A 710 -58.43 -20.60 5.79
CA PHE A 710 -58.83 -21.90 5.28
C PHE A 710 -59.42 -21.77 3.87
N ALA A 711 -58.84 -22.46 2.89
CA ALA A 711 -59.31 -22.49 1.50
C ALA A 711 -60.01 -23.81 1.17
N GLY A 712 -59.68 -24.88 1.90
CA GLY A 712 -60.23 -26.19 1.62
C GLY A 712 -59.59 -27.31 2.41
N MET A 713 -60.21 -28.49 2.34
CA MET A 713 -59.67 -29.72 2.91
C MET A 713 -60.09 -30.91 2.05
N GLY A 714 -59.11 -31.66 1.57
CA GLY A 714 -59.28 -32.95 0.92
C GLY A 714 -59.00 -34.10 1.89
N VAL A 715 -59.78 -35.17 1.82
CA VAL A 715 -59.52 -36.45 2.44
C VAL A 715 -59.75 -37.51 1.39
N ASN A 716 -58.73 -38.29 1.07
CA ASN A 716 -58.84 -39.46 0.21
C ASN A 716 -58.58 -40.71 1.04
N VAL A 717 -59.54 -41.62 1.04
CA VAL A 717 -59.45 -42.92 1.69
C VAL A 717 -59.51 -43.96 0.58
N ALA A 718 -58.54 -44.86 0.52
CA ALA A 718 -58.60 -46.00 -0.38
C ALA A 718 -58.29 -47.29 0.37
N VAL A 719 -59.10 -48.30 0.11
CA VAL A 719 -58.90 -49.66 0.60
C VAL A 719 -58.46 -50.49 -0.59
N PHE A 720 -57.19 -50.91 -0.57
CA PHE A 720 -56.60 -51.75 -1.58
C PHE A 720 -56.35 -53.15 -1.04
N SER A 721 -56.63 -54.16 -1.86
CA SER A 721 -56.18 -55.53 -1.62
C SER A 721 -56.00 -56.28 -2.93
N PRO A 722 -54.75 -56.71 -3.21
CA PRO A 722 -54.54 -58.08 -3.64
C PRO A 722 -53.42 -58.78 -2.83
N PRO A 723 -53.59 -60.02 -2.35
CA PRO A 723 -54.77 -60.91 -2.39
C PRO A 723 -55.32 -61.19 -0.98
N LEU A 724 -56.35 -60.47 -0.54
CA LEU A 724 -57.25 -60.96 0.52
C LEU A 724 -58.15 -62.08 -0.02
N PRO A 725 -58.76 -62.91 0.85
CA PRO A 725 -59.94 -63.68 0.47
C PRO A 725 -60.93 -62.73 -0.21
N PRO A 726 -61.38 -63.02 -1.44
CA PRO A 726 -62.29 -62.13 -2.13
C PRO A 726 -63.52 -61.86 -1.28
N ILE A 727 -63.98 -60.61 -1.21
CA ILE A 727 -65.28 -60.29 -0.58
C ILE A 727 -66.34 -60.58 -1.64
N PRO A 728 -67.07 -61.72 -1.57
CA PRO A 728 -68.06 -62.05 -2.58
C PRO A 728 -69.21 -61.06 -2.50
N LEU A 729 -69.59 -60.50 -3.64
CA LEU A 729 -70.81 -59.69 -3.76
C LEU A 729 -72.01 -60.63 -3.91
N GLY A 730 -72.30 -61.40 -2.86
CA GLY A 730 -73.35 -62.41 -2.87
C GLY A 730 -73.17 -63.47 -3.98
N GLY A 731 -74.28 -63.93 -4.58
CA GLY A 731 -74.29 -64.95 -5.64
C GLY A 731 -73.98 -64.43 -7.06
N THR A 732 -73.43 -63.22 -7.20
CA THR A 732 -73.26 -62.55 -8.51
C THR A 732 -72.08 -63.05 -9.34
N GLY A 733 -71.16 -63.81 -8.73
CA GLY A 733 -69.91 -64.21 -9.39
C GLY A 733 -68.87 -63.08 -9.49
N PHE A 734 -69.05 -61.97 -8.78
CA PHE A 734 -68.09 -60.86 -8.68
C PHE A 734 -67.57 -60.69 -7.25
N ASN A 735 -66.33 -60.20 -7.15
CA ASN A 735 -65.65 -59.85 -5.91
C ASN A 735 -65.41 -58.36 -5.84
N LEU A 736 -65.56 -57.79 -4.66
CA LEU A 736 -65.14 -56.42 -4.38
C LEU A 736 -63.60 -56.37 -4.35
N THR A 737 -62.99 -55.61 -5.25
CA THR A 737 -61.52 -55.53 -5.37
C THR A 737 -60.95 -54.18 -4.93
N ARG A 738 -61.75 -53.12 -4.94
CA ARG A 738 -61.35 -51.79 -4.45
C ARG A 738 -62.54 -50.99 -3.97
N VAL A 739 -62.38 -50.33 -2.82
CA VAL A 739 -63.28 -49.25 -2.37
C VAL A 739 -62.43 -48.01 -2.18
N GLN A 740 -62.84 -46.92 -2.80
CA GLN A 740 -62.21 -45.62 -2.65
C GLN A 740 -63.27 -44.57 -2.30
N GLY A 741 -62.98 -43.73 -1.32
CA GLY A 741 -63.78 -42.58 -0.97
C GLY A 741 -62.91 -41.34 -1.04
N SER A 742 -63.42 -40.25 -1.61
CA SER A 742 -62.79 -38.95 -1.44
C SER A 742 -63.82 -37.95 -0.96
N PHE A 743 -63.44 -37.15 0.02
CA PHE A 743 -64.13 -35.95 0.43
C PHE A 743 -63.23 -34.78 0.10
N ASP A 744 -63.72 -33.76 -0.59
CA ASP A 744 -62.93 -32.57 -0.87
C ASP A 744 -63.77 -31.32 -0.69
N ILE A 745 -63.36 -30.45 0.22
CA ILE A 745 -63.89 -29.11 0.38
C ILE A 745 -62.94 -28.16 -0.34
N ASN A 746 -63.41 -27.47 -1.37
CA ASN A 746 -62.67 -26.42 -2.06
C ASN A 746 -63.51 -25.16 -2.19
N ASN A 747 -63.06 -24.06 -1.56
CA ASN A 747 -63.73 -22.76 -1.61
C ASN A 747 -65.25 -22.84 -1.39
N GLY A 748 -65.67 -23.53 -0.33
CA GLY A 748 -67.08 -23.64 0.06
C GLY A 748 -67.89 -24.67 -0.73
N THR A 749 -67.31 -25.37 -1.70
CA THR A 749 -67.93 -26.54 -2.35
C THR A 749 -67.39 -27.82 -1.74
N SER A 750 -68.26 -28.70 -1.26
CA SER A 750 -67.93 -30.03 -0.76
C SER A 750 -68.27 -31.10 -1.78
N THR A 751 -67.29 -31.88 -2.21
CA THR A 751 -67.47 -33.02 -3.11
C THR A 751 -67.22 -34.31 -2.34
N ILE A 752 -68.17 -35.23 -2.34
CA ILE A 752 -68.01 -36.59 -1.82
C ILE A 752 -68.06 -37.54 -3.02
N SER A 753 -67.02 -38.32 -3.21
CA SER A 753 -66.99 -39.40 -4.20
C SER A 753 -66.81 -40.74 -3.49
N LEU A 754 -67.57 -41.73 -3.92
CA LEU A 754 -67.39 -43.13 -3.57
C LEU A 754 -67.24 -43.92 -4.86
N GLY A 755 -66.11 -44.60 -4.99
CA GLY A 755 -65.79 -45.50 -6.08
C GLY A 755 -65.68 -46.93 -5.58
N VAL A 756 -66.25 -47.85 -6.32
CA VAL A 756 -66.24 -49.27 -6.04
C VAL A 756 -65.85 -50.01 -7.32
N THR A 757 -64.81 -50.83 -7.26
CA THR A 757 -64.45 -51.73 -8.34
C THR A 757 -64.77 -53.15 -7.93
N ALA A 758 -65.50 -53.86 -8.79
CA ALA A 758 -65.74 -55.29 -8.65
C ALA A 758 -65.23 -56.04 -9.88
N ALA A 759 -64.59 -57.17 -9.66
CA ALA A 759 -64.05 -58.02 -10.72
C ALA A 759 -64.64 -59.43 -10.63
N SER A 760 -64.83 -60.08 -11.78
CA SER A 760 -65.34 -61.44 -11.82
C SER A 760 -64.44 -62.40 -11.03
N GLN A 761 -65.06 -63.33 -10.32
CA GLN A 761 -64.41 -64.45 -9.65
C GLN A 761 -63.71 -65.40 -10.63
N PHE A 762 -64.12 -65.37 -11.90
CA PHE A 762 -63.59 -66.20 -12.97
C PHE A 762 -62.68 -65.37 -13.84
N GLY A 763 -61.52 -65.92 -14.19
CA GLY A 763 -60.53 -65.21 -14.97
C GLY A 763 -59.57 -66.16 -15.68
N ILE A 764 -58.90 -65.62 -16.70
CA ILE A 764 -57.91 -66.36 -17.47
C ILE A 764 -56.62 -66.40 -16.63
N PRO A 765 -56.11 -67.57 -16.23
CA PRO A 765 -54.86 -67.66 -15.49
C PRO A 765 -53.69 -67.24 -16.40
N LEU A 766 -52.96 -66.20 -15.99
CA LEU A 766 -51.77 -65.67 -16.69
C LEU A 766 -50.46 -66.14 -16.05
N GLY A 767 -50.49 -67.26 -15.33
CA GLY A 767 -49.32 -67.79 -14.62
C GLY A 767 -48.86 -66.87 -13.47
N SER A 768 -47.57 -66.53 -13.42
CA SER A 768 -46.98 -65.69 -12.36
C SER A 768 -47.45 -64.23 -12.35
N LEU A 769 -48.18 -63.80 -13.39
CA LEU A 769 -48.78 -62.46 -13.50
C LEU A 769 -50.19 -62.38 -12.88
N GLY A 770 -50.69 -63.48 -12.30
CA GLY A 770 -52.00 -63.54 -11.65
C GLY A 770 -53.12 -63.99 -12.60
N THR A 771 -54.36 -63.65 -12.25
CA THR A 771 -55.56 -64.02 -13.02
C THR A 771 -56.18 -62.76 -13.63
N LEU A 772 -56.38 -62.74 -14.95
CA LEU A 772 -57.10 -61.66 -15.62
C LEU A 772 -58.60 -61.90 -15.50
N PRO A 773 -59.37 -61.04 -14.79
CA PRO A 773 -60.80 -61.26 -14.61
C PRO A 773 -61.55 -61.22 -15.95
N LEU A 774 -62.53 -62.11 -16.13
CA LEU A 774 -63.36 -62.16 -17.35
C LEU A 774 -64.20 -60.89 -17.56
N ALA A 775 -64.53 -60.20 -16.47
CA ALA A 775 -65.25 -58.94 -16.48
C ALA A 775 -64.88 -58.09 -15.26
N THR A 776 -64.83 -56.78 -15.45
CA THR A 776 -64.66 -55.79 -14.37
C THR A 776 -65.77 -54.74 -14.50
N THR A 777 -66.31 -54.32 -13.37
CA THR A 777 -67.27 -53.23 -13.30
C THR A 777 -66.79 -52.19 -12.30
N ASP A 778 -66.88 -50.92 -12.70
CA ASP A 778 -66.56 -49.77 -11.87
C ASP A 778 -67.84 -48.97 -11.64
N GLY A 779 -68.20 -48.78 -10.37
CA GLY A 779 -69.28 -47.88 -9.95
C GLY A 779 -68.67 -46.67 -9.25
N ASN A 780 -68.89 -45.48 -9.80
CA ASN A 780 -68.48 -44.23 -9.15
C ASN A 780 -69.70 -43.35 -8.91
N ILE A 781 -69.94 -42.97 -7.67
CA ILE A 781 -70.94 -41.98 -7.28
C ILE A 781 -70.18 -40.75 -6.82
N THR A 782 -70.47 -39.59 -7.41
CA THR A 782 -69.94 -38.31 -6.94
C THR A 782 -71.10 -37.38 -6.64
N ALA A 783 -71.13 -36.84 -5.44
CA ALA A 783 -72.08 -35.83 -5.01
C ALA A 783 -71.33 -34.53 -4.73
N GLN A 784 -71.79 -33.42 -5.30
CA GLN A 784 -71.21 -32.10 -5.10
C GLN A 784 -72.25 -31.22 -4.42
N PHE A 785 -71.87 -30.61 -3.31
CA PHE A 785 -72.69 -29.72 -2.50
C PHE A 785 -72.01 -28.36 -2.42
N ASN A 786 -72.77 -27.27 -2.56
CA ASN A 786 -72.28 -25.92 -2.25
C ASN A 786 -72.99 -25.40 -0.99
N PRO A 787 -72.55 -25.80 0.22
CA PRO A 787 -73.25 -25.50 1.47
C PRO A 787 -73.41 -24.01 1.81
N PHE A 788 -72.74 -23.09 1.12
CA PHE A 788 -72.70 -21.66 1.51
C PHE A 788 -73.42 -20.71 0.54
N LEU A 789 -74.09 -21.19 -0.51
CA LEU A 789 -74.84 -20.34 -1.44
C LEU A 789 -76.33 -20.27 -1.05
N PHE A 790 -76.64 -19.47 -0.04
CA PHE A 790 -78.02 -19.07 0.26
C PHE A 790 -78.26 -17.66 -0.32
N SER A 791 -79.03 -17.56 -1.42
CA SER A 791 -79.58 -16.26 -1.86
C SER A 791 -81.00 -16.12 -1.32
N GLY A 792 -81.17 -15.32 -0.27
CA GLY A 792 -82.47 -14.82 0.14
C GLY A 792 -82.78 -13.52 -0.59
N ASN A 793 -83.76 -13.51 -1.50
CA ASN A 793 -84.41 -12.28 -1.92
C ASN A 793 -85.48 -11.94 -0.89
N VAL A 794 -85.33 -10.80 -0.22
CA VAL A 794 -86.41 -10.20 0.56
C VAL A 794 -87.06 -9.16 -0.35
N SER A 795 -88.33 -9.40 -0.72
CA SER A 795 -89.22 -8.39 -1.31
C SER A 795 -90.09 -7.79 -0.21
#